data_AF-A0A2M7SGB5-F1
#
_entry.id   AF-A0A2M7SGB5-F1
#
_cell.length_a   1.000
_cell.length_b   1.000
_cell.length_c   1.000
_cell.angle_alpha   90.00
_cell.angle_beta   90.00
_cell.angle_gamma   90.00
#
_symmetry.space_group_name_H-M   'P 1'
#
loop_
_entity.id
_entity.type
_entity.pdbx_description
1 polymer ?
#
loop_
_entity_poly.entity_id
_entity_poly.type
_entity_poly.pdbx_seq_one_letter_code
_entity_poly.pdbx_strand_id
1 'polypeptide(L)'
;MNALESIHNELNRLGYVDNLLQEDYVFDDAAASETRELTIPLAAFAQWPPSYRNACIGVLSANGQSGPRHISMYQTLGAPMFLEAFPDHVDRYRIEATGEAVFLESIPARDIRQAFKLNKKKWSPEAIFRAKAIAKVSEPVQLDFVDIGLLPALKGMIHAKLDRLLKDILHEAVVSYKNILGSKPEETALFRLVFRFLAAKIFNDRKHPGDWSTSEANVIIDSVQKFYGPVEAGTQSVLDEPETQKIVWDRLRGAFNFQNLSVEDLAFIYENTLIRKETRQQFGIHSTPSIIAELMVDRLPFELLPQEGRYVLEPCAGHGVFLVASLRRLRELLPVSWTDRQRHSYLKERLTAIELDTFAAEVCRLSLMLADYPNKDGWQIISEDIFRGDTLERRLKRSRVVLCNPPFEDFTMAERNRYGNNVQNVHKPYEVLRRVLEYPPDMLGFVLPKSAIMGERYSDLQDRIARNYKNIETIALPDRIFAFSDHETMIVLASERDKSTRTAISTKTFWVRENDRLPFLETAQLPEAIGKKVNRASHTVPISLWHPPLFEIWEYLKANPRLKDIAEIHRGIEWNIPLTKSRDILISSDPKPGFKKGLANVREKIEPYYALGFVYLNMDEQYKRTNAHLLPWDRPKVIVNRFIVSRSPWRIVAYPDSDGLVCRENFVGIWPKTNMTIEVISALINAPLVNAALYAMEGKRLNRNVTLKQIPVPFSDTIDTERVSSLVKQYAKLRFEFE
;
A
#
# COMPACT_ATOMS: atom_id res chain seq x y z
N MET A 1 -46.80 -6.70 24.24
CA MET A 1 -45.59 -7.12 23.52
C MET A 1 -44.61 -5.96 23.67
N ASN A 2 -43.45 -6.21 24.25
CA ASN A 2 -42.45 -5.15 24.44
C ASN A 2 -41.96 -4.67 23.06
N ALA A 3 -41.64 -3.38 22.89
CA ALA A 3 -41.10 -2.85 21.63
C ALA A 3 -39.82 -3.61 21.23
N LEU A 4 -38.98 -3.99 22.21
CA LEU A 4 -37.78 -4.79 22.00
C LEU A 4 -38.08 -6.18 21.40
N GLU A 5 -39.07 -6.91 21.96
CA GLU A 5 -39.51 -8.22 21.43
C GLU A 5 -40.07 -8.08 20.01
N SER A 6 -40.77 -6.98 19.74
CA SER A 6 -41.33 -6.70 18.41
C SER A 6 -40.21 -6.50 17.39
N ILE A 7 -39.19 -5.70 17.74
CA ILE A 7 -38.00 -5.49 16.91
C ILE A 7 -37.25 -6.81 16.66
N HIS A 8 -37.01 -7.61 17.71
CA HIS A 8 -36.36 -8.92 17.60
C HIS A 8 -37.05 -9.84 16.58
N ASN A 9 -38.39 -9.91 16.63
CA ASN A 9 -39.17 -10.71 15.70
C ASN A 9 -39.11 -10.19 14.25
N GLU A 10 -39.12 -8.87 14.05
CA GLU A 10 -39.02 -8.31 12.70
C GLU A 10 -37.59 -8.41 12.13
N LEU A 11 -36.54 -8.30 12.95
CA LEU A 11 -35.15 -8.57 12.54
C LEU A 11 -34.98 -10.00 12.03
N ASN A 12 -35.53 -10.99 12.75
CA ASN A 12 -35.57 -12.38 12.29
C ASN A 12 -36.22 -12.51 10.89
N ARG A 13 -37.31 -11.79 10.64
CA ARG A 13 -38.00 -11.80 9.33
C ARG A 13 -37.25 -11.08 8.21
N LEU A 14 -36.32 -10.18 8.55
CA LEU A 14 -35.42 -9.55 7.59
C LEU A 14 -34.27 -10.47 7.17
N GLY A 15 -34.03 -11.56 7.90
CA GLY A 15 -32.97 -12.53 7.61
C GLY A 15 -31.84 -12.57 8.64
N TYR A 16 -31.94 -11.82 9.74
CA TYR A 16 -31.02 -11.94 10.88
C TYR A 16 -31.43 -13.13 11.74
N VAL A 17 -31.03 -14.33 11.34
CA VAL A 17 -31.42 -15.60 11.98
C VAL A 17 -30.23 -16.23 12.73
N ASP A 18 -30.55 -17.11 13.68
CA ASP A 18 -29.57 -17.88 14.46
C ASP A 18 -28.49 -16.97 15.08
N ASN A 19 -27.22 -17.27 14.85
CA ASN A 19 -26.08 -16.55 15.42
C ASN A 19 -25.86 -15.14 14.83
N LEU A 20 -26.68 -14.72 13.86
CA LEU A 20 -26.64 -13.36 13.30
C LEU A 20 -27.40 -12.35 14.14
N LEU A 21 -28.24 -12.81 15.07
CA LEU A 21 -28.96 -11.99 16.01
C LEU A 21 -28.48 -12.36 17.42
N GLN A 22 -27.90 -11.40 18.14
CA GLN A 22 -27.24 -11.63 19.43
C GLN A 22 -27.91 -10.79 20.51
N GLU A 23 -28.34 -11.47 21.58
CA GLU A 23 -28.87 -10.84 22.79
C GLU A 23 -27.74 -10.59 23.79
N ASP A 24 -27.85 -9.50 24.56
CA ASP A 24 -26.87 -9.09 25.57
C ASP A 24 -25.42 -9.17 25.08
N TYR A 25 -25.20 -8.65 23.86
CA TYR A 25 -23.92 -8.74 23.19
C TYR A 25 -22.90 -7.82 23.85
N VAL A 26 -21.81 -8.40 24.34
CA VAL A 26 -20.73 -7.70 25.05
C VAL A 26 -19.59 -7.39 24.08
N PHE A 27 -19.05 -6.17 24.17
CA PHE A 27 -17.89 -5.74 23.40
C PHE A 27 -17.11 -4.64 24.11
N ASP A 28 -15.85 -4.45 23.75
CA ASP A 28 -15.03 -3.36 24.29
C ASP A 28 -15.28 -2.04 23.55
N ASP A 29 -15.34 -0.95 24.32
CA ASP A 29 -15.32 0.41 23.80
C ASP A 29 -13.92 0.77 23.32
N ALA A 30 -13.65 0.53 22.03
CA ALA A 30 -12.37 0.84 21.40
C ALA A 30 -11.98 2.33 21.46
N ALA A 31 -12.92 3.24 21.72
CA ALA A 31 -12.65 4.66 21.89
C ALA A 31 -12.13 5.01 23.30
N ALA A 32 -12.38 4.15 24.29
CA ALA A 32 -11.85 4.32 25.65
C ALA A 32 -10.37 3.95 25.71
N SER A 33 -9.59 4.76 26.44
CA SER A 33 -8.16 4.52 26.68
C SER A 33 -7.90 3.30 27.57
N GLU A 34 -8.84 2.99 28.46
CA GLU A 34 -8.83 1.82 29.33
C GLU A 34 -9.80 0.74 28.80
N THR A 35 -9.79 -0.44 29.43
CA THR A 35 -10.75 -1.50 29.11
C THR A 35 -12.12 -1.07 29.61
N ARG A 36 -13.11 -1.00 28.71
CA ARG A 36 -14.48 -0.64 29.06
C ARG A 36 -15.43 -1.50 28.26
N GLU A 37 -16.00 -2.51 28.92
CA GLU A 37 -17.01 -3.35 28.30
C GLU A 37 -18.36 -2.63 28.24
N LEU A 38 -19.01 -2.75 27.10
CA LEU A 38 -20.37 -2.31 26.83
C LEU A 38 -21.22 -3.54 26.52
N THR A 39 -22.46 -3.53 26.99
CA THR A 39 -23.46 -4.54 26.65
C THR A 39 -24.58 -3.89 25.87
N ILE A 40 -24.84 -4.38 24.67
CA ILE A 40 -26.02 -3.98 23.89
C ILE A 40 -27.11 -5.06 23.99
N PRO A 41 -28.36 -4.70 24.36
CA PRO A 41 -29.43 -5.67 24.55
C PRO A 41 -29.67 -6.56 23.33
N LEU A 42 -29.58 -6.00 22.13
CA LEU A 42 -29.77 -6.75 20.90
C LEU A 42 -28.91 -6.16 19.77
N ALA A 43 -28.15 -7.01 19.08
CA ALA A 43 -27.33 -6.64 17.95
C ALA A 43 -27.53 -7.61 16.77
N ALA A 44 -27.68 -7.05 15.58
CA ALA A 44 -27.85 -7.79 14.34
C ALA A 44 -26.61 -7.66 13.45
N PHE A 45 -26.10 -8.79 12.96
CA PHE A 45 -24.88 -8.90 12.16
C PHE A 45 -25.17 -9.51 10.79
N ALA A 46 -24.40 -9.12 9.77
CA ALA A 46 -24.60 -9.65 8.42
C ALA A 46 -24.03 -11.05 8.21
N GLN A 47 -23.00 -11.40 8.98
CA GLN A 47 -22.25 -12.64 8.84
C GLN A 47 -21.74 -13.10 10.20
N TRP A 48 -21.53 -14.41 10.33
CA TRP A 48 -20.76 -14.99 11.41
C TRP A 48 -19.27 -15.08 11.00
N PRO A 49 -18.31 -14.84 11.91
CA PRO A 49 -18.49 -14.38 13.29
C PRO A 49 -18.81 -12.87 13.40
N PRO A 50 -19.51 -12.42 14.46
CA PRO A 50 -19.78 -11.02 14.74
C PRO A 50 -18.50 -10.17 14.81
N SER A 51 -18.57 -8.97 14.29
CA SER A 51 -17.51 -7.95 14.38
C SER A 51 -18.07 -6.56 14.06
N TYR A 52 -17.28 -5.54 14.39
CA TYR A 52 -17.62 -4.16 14.01
C TYR A 52 -17.79 -3.96 12.49
N ARG A 53 -17.11 -4.78 11.67
CA ARG A 53 -17.20 -4.72 10.21
C ARG A 53 -18.55 -5.20 9.70
N ASN A 54 -19.13 -6.25 10.27
CA ASN A 54 -20.39 -6.83 9.80
C ASN A 54 -21.61 -6.50 10.68
N ALA A 55 -21.44 -5.74 11.77
CA ALA A 55 -22.54 -5.18 12.54
C ALA A 55 -23.47 -4.32 11.66
N CYS A 56 -24.77 -4.57 11.73
CA CYS A 56 -25.78 -3.93 10.90
C CYS A 56 -26.69 -3.01 11.72
N ILE A 57 -27.29 -3.54 12.79
CA ILE A 57 -28.30 -2.84 13.59
C ILE A 57 -28.03 -3.09 15.05
N GLY A 58 -27.87 -2.02 15.84
CA GLY A 58 -27.88 -2.07 17.30
C GLY A 58 -29.25 -1.66 17.84
N VAL A 59 -29.74 -2.32 18.89
CA VAL A 59 -31.00 -1.97 19.55
C VAL A 59 -30.77 -1.75 21.03
N LEU A 60 -31.18 -0.59 21.52
CA LEU A 60 -31.07 -0.16 22.92
C LEU A 60 -32.47 0.07 23.49
N SER A 61 -32.59 -0.01 24.82
CA SER A 61 -33.82 0.36 25.53
C SER A 61 -33.62 1.71 26.22
N ALA A 62 -34.62 2.58 26.15
CA ALA A 62 -34.60 3.85 26.87
C ALA A 62 -34.77 3.63 28.38
N ASN A 63 -33.66 3.44 29.09
CA ASN A 63 -33.63 3.09 30.52
C ASN A 63 -33.09 4.24 31.37
N GLY A 64 -33.75 5.40 31.34
CA GLY A 64 -33.33 6.61 32.07
C GLY A 64 -32.22 7.42 31.38
N GLN A 65 -31.61 6.88 30.34
CA GLN A 65 -30.82 7.60 29.35
C GLN A 65 -31.47 7.40 27.97
N SER A 66 -31.47 8.43 27.14
CA SER A 66 -32.01 8.36 25.77
C SER A 66 -31.41 9.42 24.85
N GLY A 67 -31.69 9.27 23.55
CA GLY A 67 -31.34 10.26 22.54
C GLY A 67 -29.91 10.10 22.01
N PRO A 68 -29.48 11.03 21.13
CA PRO A 68 -28.21 10.94 20.42
C PRO A 68 -27.00 10.63 21.31
N ARG A 69 -26.88 11.27 22.49
CA ARG A 69 -25.75 11.06 23.40
C ARG A 69 -25.68 9.64 23.96
N HIS A 70 -26.83 9.01 24.22
CA HIS A 70 -26.88 7.63 24.70
C HIS A 70 -26.43 6.67 23.59
N ILE A 71 -26.94 6.86 22.37
CA ILE A 71 -26.59 6.04 21.21
C ILE A 71 -25.10 6.17 20.84
N SER A 72 -24.54 7.38 20.87
CA SER A 72 -23.12 7.62 20.56
C SER A 72 -22.16 6.82 21.46
N MET A 73 -22.58 6.41 22.67
CA MET A 73 -21.73 5.58 23.54
C MET A 73 -21.46 4.19 22.96
N TYR A 74 -22.33 3.70 22.06
CA TYR A 74 -22.26 2.36 21.48
C TYR A 74 -21.70 2.36 20.06
N GLN A 75 -21.15 3.48 19.58
CA GLN A 75 -20.62 3.65 18.22
C GLN A 75 -19.59 2.56 17.82
N THR A 76 -18.83 2.05 18.79
CA THR A 76 -17.76 1.06 18.57
C THR A 76 -18.30 -0.34 18.25
N LEU A 77 -19.61 -0.55 18.38
CA LEU A 77 -20.30 -1.70 17.78
C LEU A 77 -20.11 -1.73 16.26
N GLY A 78 -19.99 -0.57 15.61
CA GLY A 78 -19.82 -0.45 14.16
C GLY A 78 -21.08 -0.64 13.34
N ALA A 79 -22.26 -0.71 13.97
CA ALA A 79 -23.53 -0.70 13.27
C ALA A 79 -23.82 0.71 12.69
N PRO A 80 -24.15 0.85 11.40
CA PRO A 80 -24.49 2.14 10.82
C PRO A 80 -25.86 2.65 11.29
N MET A 81 -26.73 1.76 11.80
CA MET A 81 -28.08 2.08 12.25
C MET A 81 -28.32 1.60 13.67
N PHE A 82 -28.97 2.44 14.48
CA PHE A 82 -29.43 2.09 15.82
C PHE A 82 -30.93 2.33 15.97
N LEU A 83 -31.56 1.49 16.78
CA LEU A 83 -32.96 1.60 17.19
C LEU A 83 -33.01 1.76 18.71
N GLU A 84 -33.63 2.82 19.21
CA GLU A 84 -33.88 3.02 20.63
C GLU A 84 -35.34 2.74 20.94
N ALA A 85 -35.60 1.70 21.72
CA ALA A 85 -36.93 1.21 22.05
C ALA A 85 -37.47 1.92 23.30
N PHE A 86 -38.66 2.50 23.15
CA PHE A 86 -39.49 3.08 24.21
C PHE A 86 -40.76 2.23 24.39
N PRO A 87 -41.55 2.46 25.45
CA PRO A 87 -42.80 1.72 25.66
C PRO A 87 -43.83 1.87 24.52
N ASP A 88 -43.88 3.02 23.84
CA ASP A 88 -44.91 3.39 22.86
C ASP A 88 -44.36 3.66 21.45
N HIS A 89 -43.04 3.78 21.27
CA HIS A 89 -42.40 4.07 19.99
C HIS A 89 -40.95 3.55 19.92
N VAL A 90 -40.32 3.69 18.76
CA VAL A 90 -38.92 3.35 18.49
C VAL A 90 -38.27 4.48 17.72
N ASP A 91 -37.19 5.05 18.25
CA ASP A 91 -36.42 6.07 17.56
C ASP A 91 -35.28 5.45 16.75
N ARG A 92 -35.06 5.93 15.54
CA ARG A 92 -34.02 5.44 14.63
C ARG A 92 -32.92 6.46 14.46
N TYR A 93 -31.68 6.00 14.54
CA TYR A 93 -30.47 6.82 14.46
C TYR A 93 -29.50 6.26 13.41
N ARG A 94 -28.69 7.14 12.81
CA ARG A 94 -27.45 6.77 12.12
C ARG A 94 -26.23 7.17 12.94
N ILE A 95 -25.10 6.52 12.75
CA ILE A 95 -23.81 6.92 13.31
C ILE A 95 -22.94 7.55 12.23
N GLU A 96 -22.39 8.73 12.52
CA GLU A 96 -21.42 9.40 11.65
C GLU A 96 -19.98 8.98 11.97
N ALA A 97 -19.03 9.25 11.07
CA ALA A 97 -17.61 8.93 11.25
C ALA A 97 -16.98 9.63 12.48
N THR A 98 -17.58 10.74 12.92
CA THR A 98 -17.22 11.45 14.17
C THR A 98 -17.58 10.67 15.43
N GLY A 99 -18.44 9.65 15.30
CA GLY A 99 -19.00 8.90 16.41
C GLY A 99 -20.32 9.43 16.95
N GLU A 100 -20.81 10.54 16.39
CA GLU A 100 -22.07 11.14 16.81
C GLU A 100 -23.27 10.42 16.19
N ALA A 101 -24.26 10.12 17.02
CA ALA A 101 -25.54 9.63 16.54
C ALA A 101 -26.40 10.80 16.02
N VAL A 102 -27.03 10.59 14.86
CA VAL A 102 -27.97 11.54 14.26
C VAL A 102 -29.34 10.90 14.23
N PHE A 103 -30.31 11.57 14.86
CA PHE A 103 -31.72 11.16 14.84
C PHE A 103 -32.29 11.24 13.41
N LEU A 104 -33.02 10.21 13.00
CA LEU A 104 -33.62 10.13 11.67
C LEU A 104 -35.14 10.21 11.74
N GLU A 105 -35.78 9.35 12.52
CA GLU A 105 -37.24 9.29 12.64
C GLU A 105 -37.67 8.58 13.93
N SER A 106 -38.96 8.75 14.27
CA SER A 106 -39.64 8.03 15.34
C SER A 106 -40.75 7.16 14.74
N ILE A 107 -40.79 5.88 15.12
CA ILE A 107 -41.71 4.87 14.61
C ILE A 107 -42.66 4.46 15.74
N PRO A 108 -43.97 4.76 15.65
CA PRO A 108 -44.93 4.31 16.66
C PRO A 108 -44.91 2.78 16.82
N ALA A 109 -45.11 2.26 18.04
CA ALA A 109 -45.03 0.83 18.31
C ALA A 109 -45.97 -0.02 17.43
N ARG A 110 -47.14 0.52 17.08
CA ARG A 110 -48.11 -0.10 16.17
C ARG A 110 -47.61 -0.23 14.71
N ASP A 111 -46.68 0.61 14.30
CA ASP A 111 -46.21 0.74 12.92
C ASP A 111 -44.85 0.04 12.68
N ILE A 112 -44.21 -0.50 13.74
CA ILE A 112 -42.91 -1.21 13.66
C ILE A 112 -42.91 -2.25 12.54
N ARG A 113 -43.90 -3.15 12.52
CA ARG A 113 -43.99 -4.19 11.49
C ARG A 113 -44.08 -3.61 10.08
N GLN A 114 -44.85 -2.54 9.90
CA GLN A 114 -45.00 -1.91 8.59
C GLN A 114 -43.69 -1.25 8.15
N ALA A 115 -42.98 -0.57 9.06
CA ALA A 115 -41.70 0.06 8.78
C ALA A 115 -40.63 -0.96 8.33
N PHE A 116 -40.52 -2.09 9.02
CA PHE A 116 -39.61 -3.19 8.63
C PHE A 116 -40.00 -3.80 7.28
N LYS A 117 -41.31 -3.98 7.02
CA LYS A 117 -41.79 -4.51 5.73
C LYS A 117 -41.47 -3.57 4.57
N LEU A 118 -41.67 -2.25 4.74
CA LEU A 118 -41.37 -1.23 3.72
C LEU A 118 -39.87 -1.14 3.43
N ASN A 119 -39.03 -1.29 4.46
CA ASN A 119 -37.58 -1.20 4.36
C ASN A 119 -36.86 -2.54 4.13
N LYS A 120 -37.59 -3.64 3.87
CA LYS A 120 -37.01 -4.99 3.79
C LYS A 120 -35.79 -5.10 2.87
N LYS A 121 -35.77 -4.39 1.74
CA LYS A 121 -34.65 -4.42 0.79
C LYS A 121 -33.44 -3.59 1.23
N LYS A 122 -33.63 -2.62 2.14
CA LYS A 122 -32.59 -1.72 2.63
C LYS A 122 -32.01 -2.18 3.97
N TRP A 123 -32.85 -2.75 4.83
CA TRP A 123 -32.47 -3.18 6.18
C TRP A 123 -32.10 -4.67 6.26
N SER A 124 -31.96 -5.36 5.11
CA SER A 124 -31.52 -6.76 5.11
C SER A 124 -30.02 -6.88 5.44
N PRO A 125 -29.58 -8.04 5.94
CA PRO A 125 -28.17 -8.34 6.16
C PRO A 125 -27.28 -8.00 4.96
N GLU A 126 -27.67 -8.43 3.75
CA GLU A 126 -26.90 -8.25 2.53
C GLU A 126 -26.81 -6.79 2.10
N ALA A 127 -27.91 -6.04 2.23
CA ALA A 127 -27.98 -4.65 1.78
C ALA A 127 -27.07 -3.76 2.61
N ILE A 128 -27.16 -3.87 3.94
CA ILE A 128 -26.32 -3.08 4.85
C ILE A 128 -24.86 -3.50 4.72
N PHE A 129 -24.58 -4.80 4.65
CA PHE A 129 -23.20 -5.28 4.53
C PHE A 129 -22.53 -4.84 3.23
N ARG A 130 -23.23 -4.92 2.10
CA ARG A 130 -22.72 -4.42 0.81
C ARG A 130 -22.50 -2.91 0.85
N ALA A 131 -23.40 -2.14 1.46
CA ALA A 131 -23.21 -0.70 1.61
C ALA A 131 -21.97 -0.37 2.46
N LYS A 132 -21.67 -1.18 3.49
CA LYS A 132 -20.45 -1.04 4.31
C LYS A 132 -19.18 -1.48 3.59
N ALA A 133 -19.23 -2.58 2.82
CA ALA A 133 -18.05 -3.21 2.22
C ALA A 133 -17.70 -2.71 0.80
N ILE A 134 -18.69 -2.31 -0.01
CA ILE A 134 -18.54 -2.12 -1.48
C ILE A 134 -18.67 -0.66 -1.91
N ALA A 135 -18.92 0.29 -0.99
CA ALA A 135 -19.16 1.71 -1.30
C ALA A 135 -18.05 2.44 -2.11
N LYS A 136 -16.93 1.78 -2.45
CA LYS A 136 -15.79 2.38 -3.16
C LYS A 136 -15.65 2.00 -4.65
N VAL A 137 -16.38 1.01 -5.20
CA VAL A 137 -16.01 0.41 -6.52
C VAL A 137 -17.13 0.29 -7.55
N SER A 138 -18.41 0.41 -7.19
CA SER A 138 -19.55 0.36 -8.14
C SER A 138 -20.56 1.45 -7.83
N GLU A 139 -21.42 1.84 -8.79
CA GLU A 139 -22.48 2.85 -8.61
C GLU A 139 -23.10 2.71 -7.22
N PRO A 140 -23.00 3.74 -6.37
CA PRO A 140 -23.26 3.59 -4.96
C PRO A 140 -24.75 3.30 -4.79
N VAL A 141 -25.07 2.09 -4.33
CA VAL A 141 -26.30 1.88 -3.56
C VAL A 141 -26.07 2.57 -2.22
N GLN A 142 -26.04 3.91 -2.23
CA GLN A 142 -25.82 4.71 -1.05
C GLN A 142 -27.08 4.62 -0.21
N LEU A 143 -27.01 3.81 0.85
CA LEU A 143 -28.00 3.88 1.91
C LEU A 143 -27.73 5.19 2.66
N ASP A 144 -28.76 6.02 2.79
CA ASP A 144 -28.75 7.36 3.39
C ASP A 144 -28.30 7.39 4.86
N PHE A 145 -28.29 6.22 5.50
CA PHE A 145 -27.89 6.00 6.88
C PHE A 145 -26.52 5.31 7.04
N VAL A 146 -25.75 5.09 5.96
CA VAL A 146 -24.39 4.53 6.04
C VAL A 146 -23.36 5.62 5.77
N ASP A 147 -22.60 5.98 6.81
CA ASP A 147 -21.41 6.84 6.68
C ASP A 147 -20.20 6.00 6.25
N ILE A 148 -19.57 6.38 5.13
CA ILE A 148 -18.41 5.70 4.57
C ILE A 148 -17.12 5.87 5.39
N GLY A 149 -17.07 6.87 6.28
CA GLY A 149 -15.93 7.16 7.16
C GLY A 149 -15.94 6.38 8.47
N LEU A 150 -17.08 5.79 8.88
CA LEU A 150 -17.21 5.07 10.15
C LEU A 150 -16.28 3.87 10.26
N LEU A 151 -16.25 2.99 9.24
CA LEU A 151 -15.41 1.79 9.28
C LEU A 151 -13.90 2.10 9.34
N PRO A 152 -13.35 3.01 8.50
CA PRO A 152 -11.95 3.44 8.63
C PRO A 152 -11.61 3.99 10.01
N ALA A 153 -12.47 4.83 10.60
CA ALA A 153 -12.24 5.41 11.93
C ALA A 153 -12.17 4.32 13.02
N LEU A 154 -13.14 3.40 13.04
CA LEU A 154 -13.16 2.27 13.98
C LEU A 154 -11.95 1.36 13.82
N LYS A 155 -11.57 1.06 12.56
CA LYS A 155 -10.38 0.27 12.25
C LYS A 155 -9.13 0.92 12.83
N GLY A 156 -8.95 2.22 12.64
CA GLY A 156 -7.80 2.96 13.17
C GLY A 156 -7.69 2.89 14.70
N MET A 157 -8.81 3.05 15.41
CA MET A 157 -8.85 2.95 16.88
C MET A 157 -8.50 1.54 17.37
N ILE A 158 -9.12 0.52 16.77
CA ILE A 158 -8.86 -0.88 17.11
C ILE A 158 -7.41 -1.28 16.82
N HIS A 159 -6.88 -0.88 15.66
CA HIS A 159 -5.50 -1.16 15.25
C HIS A 159 -4.50 -0.56 16.23
N ALA A 160 -4.70 0.69 16.65
CA ALA A 160 -3.83 1.34 17.63
C ALA A 160 -3.85 0.64 19.00
N LYS A 161 -5.04 0.25 19.49
CA LYS A 161 -5.20 -0.43 20.79
C LYS A 161 -4.54 -1.82 20.80
N LEU A 162 -4.75 -2.60 19.74
CA LEU A 162 -4.16 -3.93 19.58
C LEU A 162 -2.64 -3.90 19.35
N ASP A 163 -2.14 -2.99 18.50
CA ASP A 163 -0.70 -2.86 18.24
C ASP A 163 0.06 -2.50 19.54
N ARG A 164 -0.50 -1.60 20.36
CA ARG A 164 0.05 -1.28 21.68
C ARG A 164 0.08 -2.51 22.59
N LEU A 165 -1.04 -3.23 22.71
CA LEU A 165 -1.14 -4.43 23.53
C LEU A 165 -0.08 -5.48 23.15
N LEU A 166 0.02 -5.82 21.86
CA LEU A 166 0.95 -6.85 21.39
C LEU A 166 2.42 -6.42 21.53
N LYS A 167 2.74 -5.14 21.31
CA LYS A 167 4.09 -4.61 21.56
C LYS A 167 4.50 -4.75 23.02
N ASP A 168 3.60 -4.40 23.94
CA ASP A 168 3.84 -4.49 25.38
C ASP A 168 4.06 -5.95 25.80
N ILE A 169 3.20 -6.87 25.34
CA ILE A 169 3.33 -8.32 25.61
C ILE A 169 4.67 -8.85 25.11
N LEU A 170 5.07 -8.50 23.89
CA LEU A 170 6.33 -8.97 23.32
C LEU A 170 7.55 -8.41 24.00
N HIS A 171 7.47 -7.15 24.44
CA HIS A 171 8.53 -6.54 25.21
C HIS A 171 8.71 -7.29 26.54
N GLU A 172 7.63 -7.52 27.27
CA GLU A 172 7.63 -8.23 28.55
C GLU A 172 8.09 -9.68 28.40
N ALA A 173 7.64 -10.39 27.37
CA ALA A 173 8.07 -11.75 27.08
C ALA A 173 9.59 -11.84 26.87
N VAL A 174 10.16 -10.93 26.07
CA VAL A 174 11.61 -10.92 25.80
C VAL A 174 12.41 -10.53 27.03
N VAL A 175 11.92 -9.58 27.83
CA VAL A 175 12.59 -9.16 29.08
C VAL A 175 12.58 -10.31 30.09
N SER A 176 11.42 -10.95 30.30
CA SER A 176 11.28 -12.07 31.22
C SER A 176 12.21 -13.24 30.83
N TYR A 177 12.12 -13.69 29.58
CA TYR A 177 12.94 -14.79 29.07
C TYR A 177 14.45 -14.50 29.21
N LYS A 178 14.87 -13.26 28.90
CA LYS A 178 16.28 -12.85 29.03
C LYS A 178 16.75 -12.83 30.49
N ASN A 179 15.89 -12.43 31.42
CA ASN A 179 16.22 -12.42 32.84
C ASN A 179 16.43 -13.83 33.39
N ILE A 180 15.71 -14.83 32.84
CA ILE A 180 15.75 -16.22 33.29
C ILE A 180 16.90 -16.98 32.63
N LEU A 181 17.03 -16.90 31.30
CA LEU A 181 17.97 -17.73 30.52
C LEU A 181 19.19 -16.97 29.98
N GLY A 182 19.33 -15.67 30.28
CA GLY A 182 20.47 -14.84 29.87
C GLY A 182 20.57 -14.55 28.37
N SER A 183 19.65 -15.07 27.56
CA SER A 183 19.64 -14.97 26.09
C SER A 183 18.27 -14.52 25.59
N LYS A 184 18.18 -14.12 24.31
CA LYS A 184 16.88 -13.77 23.70
C LYS A 184 16.13 -15.03 23.30
N PRO A 185 14.78 -15.04 23.38
CA PRO A 185 13.99 -16.17 22.89
C PRO A 185 14.14 -16.33 21.38
N GLU A 186 13.99 -17.56 20.90
CA GLU A 186 13.84 -17.81 19.46
C GLU A 186 12.54 -17.16 18.97
N GLU A 187 12.64 -16.37 17.90
CA GLU A 187 11.51 -15.57 17.42
C GLU A 187 10.34 -16.44 16.95
N THR A 188 10.61 -17.55 16.25
CA THR A 188 9.59 -18.51 15.81
C THR A 188 8.82 -19.12 16.97
N ALA A 189 9.54 -19.52 18.03
CA ALA A 189 8.94 -20.13 19.21
C ALA A 189 8.07 -19.13 19.99
N LEU A 190 8.51 -17.87 20.12
CA LEU A 190 7.73 -16.79 20.71
C LEU A 190 6.49 -16.45 19.87
N PHE A 191 6.63 -16.42 18.54
CA PHE A 191 5.54 -16.16 17.60
C PHE A 191 4.41 -17.18 17.74
N ARG A 192 4.80 -18.46 17.76
CA ARG A 192 3.93 -19.62 17.98
C ARG A 192 3.24 -19.60 19.34
N LEU A 193 3.91 -19.11 20.37
CA LEU A 193 3.32 -18.95 21.71
C LEU A 193 2.23 -17.89 21.69
N VAL A 194 2.54 -16.70 21.16
CA VAL A 194 1.58 -15.58 21.06
C VAL A 194 0.39 -15.96 20.20
N PHE A 195 0.58 -16.70 19.10
CA PHE A 195 -0.53 -17.23 18.28
C PHE A 195 -1.51 -18.05 19.13
N ARG A 196 -1.00 -19.03 19.89
CA ARG A 196 -1.85 -19.95 20.66
C ARG A 196 -2.67 -19.19 21.68
N PHE A 197 -2.06 -18.24 22.38
CA PHE A 197 -2.79 -17.40 23.34
C PHE A 197 -3.77 -16.43 22.69
N LEU A 198 -3.45 -15.85 21.53
CA LEU A 198 -4.42 -15.04 20.76
C LEU A 198 -5.62 -15.89 20.35
N ALA A 199 -5.39 -17.08 19.81
CA ALA A 199 -6.47 -17.99 19.43
C ALA A 199 -7.34 -18.35 20.65
N ALA A 200 -6.72 -18.71 21.79
CA ALA A 200 -7.44 -18.98 23.02
C ALA A 200 -8.25 -17.78 23.53
N LYS A 201 -7.69 -16.56 23.47
CA LYS A 201 -8.40 -15.33 23.85
C LYS A 201 -9.63 -15.10 22.98
N ILE A 202 -9.49 -15.26 21.65
CA ILE A 202 -10.62 -15.17 20.71
C ILE A 202 -11.67 -16.24 21.02
N PHE A 203 -11.24 -17.47 21.30
CA PHE A 203 -12.12 -18.58 21.61
C PHE A 203 -12.93 -18.31 22.89
N ASN A 204 -12.25 -17.83 23.93
CA ASN A 204 -12.86 -17.45 25.20
C ASN A 204 -13.89 -16.32 25.02
N ASP A 205 -13.48 -15.21 24.40
CA ASP A 205 -14.33 -14.01 24.30
C ASP A 205 -15.53 -14.24 23.38
N ARG A 206 -15.42 -15.13 22.39
CA ARG A 206 -16.54 -15.52 21.52
C ARG A 206 -17.35 -16.68 22.07
N LYS A 207 -17.11 -17.11 23.32
CA LYS A 207 -17.80 -18.22 23.98
C LYS A 207 -17.76 -19.51 23.15
N HIS A 208 -16.63 -19.75 22.47
CA HIS A 208 -16.41 -20.96 21.70
C HIS A 208 -16.46 -22.19 22.63
N PRO A 209 -17.10 -23.32 22.22
CA PRO A 209 -17.16 -24.51 23.06
C PRO A 209 -15.77 -24.98 23.51
N GLY A 210 -15.64 -25.28 24.81
CA GLY A 210 -14.38 -25.68 25.45
C GLY A 210 -14.02 -24.76 26.63
N ASP A 211 -13.01 -25.15 27.42
CA ASP A 211 -12.45 -24.30 28.46
C ASP A 211 -11.23 -23.55 27.91
N TRP A 212 -11.44 -22.27 27.62
CA TRP A 212 -10.42 -21.35 27.11
C TRP A 212 -10.05 -20.28 28.14
N SER A 213 -10.56 -20.42 29.37
CA SER A 213 -10.52 -19.40 30.42
C SER A 213 -9.53 -19.70 31.55
N THR A 214 -9.00 -20.93 31.59
CA THR A 214 -8.02 -21.38 32.60
C THR A 214 -6.81 -20.44 32.67
N SER A 215 -6.29 -20.24 33.89
CA SER A 215 -5.05 -19.49 34.13
C SER A 215 -3.79 -20.29 33.78
N GLU A 216 -3.90 -21.60 33.59
CA GLU A 216 -2.77 -22.48 33.33
C GLU A 216 -2.31 -22.39 31.87
N ALA A 217 -1.21 -21.70 31.64
CA ALA A 217 -0.69 -21.38 30.31
C ALA A 217 -0.39 -22.64 29.46
N ASN A 218 0.21 -23.67 30.06
CA ASN A 218 0.50 -24.95 29.42
C ASN A 218 -0.77 -25.67 28.96
N VAL A 219 -1.83 -25.67 29.79
CA VAL A 219 -3.12 -26.30 29.46
C VAL A 219 -3.77 -25.59 28.25
N ILE A 220 -3.67 -24.27 28.17
CA ILE A 220 -4.16 -23.50 27.01
C ILE A 220 -3.37 -23.82 25.76
N ILE A 221 -2.04 -23.85 25.84
CA ILE A 221 -1.16 -24.20 24.72
C ILE A 221 -1.55 -25.56 24.14
N ASP A 222 -1.70 -26.56 25.01
CA ASP A 222 -2.07 -27.93 24.63
C ASP A 222 -3.50 -28.01 24.07
N SER A 223 -4.44 -27.27 24.65
CA SER A 223 -5.84 -27.25 24.19
C SER A 223 -5.96 -26.65 22.79
N VAL A 224 -5.25 -25.55 22.52
CA VAL A 224 -5.20 -24.92 21.19
C VAL A 224 -4.49 -25.84 20.19
N GLN A 225 -3.39 -26.48 20.59
CA GLN A 225 -2.68 -27.45 19.76
C GLN A 225 -3.58 -28.62 19.37
N LYS A 226 -4.32 -29.18 20.35
CA LYS A 226 -5.27 -30.26 20.13
C LYS A 226 -6.42 -29.85 19.22
N PHE A 227 -6.91 -28.61 19.36
CA PHE A 227 -7.98 -28.08 18.53
C PHE A 227 -7.57 -28.01 17.05
N TYR A 228 -6.46 -27.35 16.74
CA TYR A 228 -6.00 -27.20 15.36
C TYR A 228 -5.42 -28.48 14.75
N GLY A 229 -5.07 -29.46 15.57
CA GLY A 229 -4.56 -30.77 15.15
C GLY A 229 -3.03 -30.81 15.08
N PRO A 230 -2.44 -31.99 14.81
CA PRO A 230 -1.00 -32.09 14.55
C PRO A 230 -0.70 -31.38 13.23
N VAL A 231 0.10 -30.31 13.30
CA VAL A 231 0.75 -29.72 12.13
C VAL A 231 1.68 -30.81 11.54
N GLU A 232 1.72 -30.98 10.22
CA GLU A 232 2.50 -32.04 9.56
C GLU A 232 3.93 -32.16 10.11
N ALA A 233 4.42 -33.40 10.15
CA ALA A 233 5.62 -33.83 10.85
C ALA A 233 6.85 -32.93 10.58
N GLY A 234 7.23 -32.11 11.57
CA GLY A 234 8.50 -31.38 11.55
C GLY A 234 8.58 -30.05 12.33
N THR A 235 7.47 -29.40 12.72
CA THR A 235 7.53 -27.99 13.18
C THR A 235 7.15 -27.73 14.65
N GLN A 236 8.18 -27.95 15.48
CA GLN A 236 8.71 -27.28 16.69
C GLN A 236 7.83 -26.70 17.81
N SER A 237 8.31 -26.93 19.03
CA SER A 237 7.80 -26.46 20.33
C SER A 237 7.48 -24.97 20.33
N VAL A 238 6.49 -24.58 21.15
CA VAL A 238 6.41 -23.20 21.65
C VAL A 238 7.68 -22.87 22.44
N LEU A 239 7.85 -21.60 22.77
CA LEU A 239 8.84 -21.18 23.74
C LEU A 239 8.64 -21.94 25.06
N ASP A 240 9.54 -22.86 25.39
CA ASP A 240 9.44 -23.80 26.52
C ASP A 240 10.04 -23.18 27.79
N GLU A 241 9.40 -22.12 28.28
CA GLU A 241 9.81 -21.38 29.48
C GLU A 241 8.54 -20.97 30.25
N PRO A 242 8.15 -21.71 31.30
CA PRO A 242 6.83 -21.60 31.93
C PRO A 242 6.49 -20.20 32.46
N GLU A 243 7.46 -19.48 33.01
CA GLU A 243 7.26 -18.15 33.58
C GLU A 243 6.93 -17.12 32.49
N THR A 244 7.67 -17.13 31.37
CA THR A 244 7.36 -16.31 30.19
C THR A 244 6.01 -16.71 29.59
N GLN A 245 5.71 -18.01 29.48
CA GLN A 245 4.39 -18.47 29.00
C GLN A 245 3.26 -17.90 29.85
N LYS A 246 3.40 -17.96 31.18
CA LYS A 246 2.42 -17.42 32.13
C LYS A 246 2.25 -15.91 32.01
N ILE A 247 3.35 -15.15 31.95
CA ILE A 247 3.31 -13.68 31.80
C ILE A 247 2.58 -13.27 30.52
N VAL A 248 2.89 -13.92 29.40
CA VAL A 248 2.24 -13.66 28.11
C VAL A 248 0.75 -14.00 28.19
N TRP A 249 0.41 -15.15 28.77
CA TRP A 249 -0.99 -15.56 28.88
C TRP A 249 -1.80 -14.66 29.80
N ASP A 250 -1.30 -14.34 31.00
CA ASP A 250 -2.01 -13.50 31.96
C ASP A 250 -2.31 -12.11 31.38
N ARG A 251 -1.36 -11.54 30.62
CA ARG A 251 -1.57 -10.25 29.96
C ARG A 251 -2.57 -10.30 28.82
N LEU A 252 -2.54 -11.35 28.00
CA LEU A 252 -3.53 -11.54 26.92
C LEU A 252 -4.92 -11.84 27.47
N ARG A 253 -5.01 -12.71 28.48
CA ARG A 253 -6.25 -13.11 29.15
C ARG A 253 -6.92 -11.91 29.83
N GLY A 254 -6.13 -11.05 30.47
CA GLY A 254 -6.61 -9.81 31.10
C GLY A 254 -6.81 -8.62 30.15
N ALA A 255 -6.58 -8.79 28.84
CA ALA A 255 -6.82 -7.74 27.86
C ALA A 255 -8.32 -7.50 27.63
N PHE A 256 -8.64 -6.38 26.96
CA PHE A 256 -10.00 -6.05 26.56
C PHE A 256 -10.67 -7.15 25.72
N ASN A 257 -11.99 -7.05 25.59
CA ASN A 257 -12.81 -8.04 24.92
C ASN A 257 -12.61 -8.04 23.39
N PHE A 258 -12.28 -9.20 22.82
CA PHE A 258 -12.00 -9.41 21.39
C PHE A 258 -13.23 -9.85 20.58
N GLN A 259 -14.39 -10.02 21.23
CA GLN A 259 -15.61 -10.54 20.61
C GLN A 259 -16.00 -9.74 19.35
N ASN A 260 -15.93 -8.41 19.41
CA ASN A 260 -16.33 -7.50 18.32
C ASN A 260 -15.20 -7.16 17.32
N LEU A 261 -14.03 -7.78 17.43
CA LEU A 261 -12.93 -7.55 16.50
C LEU A 261 -13.13 -8.28 15.18
N SER A 262 -12.65 -7.68 14.09
CA SER A 262 -12.50 -8.40 12.82
C SER A 262 -11.30 -9.32 12.93
N VAL A 263 -11.48 -10.60 12.58
CA VAL A 263 -10.39 -11.59 12.64
C VAL A 263 -9.28 -11.32 11.61
N GLU A 264 -9.61 -10.61 10.53
CA GLU A 264 -8.64 -10.13 9.54
C GLU A 264 -7.77 -9.01 10.10
N ASP A 265 -8.36 -8.08 10.86
CA ASP A 265 -7.61 -7.00 11.49
C ASP A 265 -6.62 -7.57 12.52
N LEU A 266 -7.03 -8.58 13.26
CA LEU A 266 -6.13 -9.33 14.14
C LEU A 266 -4.99 -10.00 13.37
N ALA A 267 -5.29 -10.67 12.24
CA ALA A 267 -4.25 -11.29 11.39
C ALA A 267 -3.25 -10.25 10.84
N PHE A 268 -3.74 -9.07 10.42
CA PHE A 268 -2.86 -8.00 9.94
C PHE A 268 -1.98 -7.39 11.03
N ILE A 269 -2.51 -7.21 12.24
CA ILE A 269 -1.73 -6.64 13.36
C ILE A 269 -0.73 -7.67 13.87
N TYR A 270 -1.14 -8.94 13.93
CA TYR A 270 -0.26 -10.05 14.26
C TYR A 270 0.99 -10.05 13.36
N GLU A 271 0.84 -9.93 12.04
CA GLU A 271 1.98 -9.80 11.10
C GLU A 271 2.81 -8.54 11.34
N ASN A 272 2.16 -7.39 11.53
CA ASN A 272 2.86 -6.11 11.62
C ASN A 272 3.64 -5.94 12.92
N THR A 273 3.08 -6.40 14.03
CA THR A 273 3.62 -6.17 15.37
C THR A 273 4.71 -7.18 15.74
N LEU A 274 4.60 -8.42 15.28
CA LEU A 274 5.49 -9.50 15.72
C LEU A 274 6.79 -9.64 14.92
N ILE A 275 6.80 -9.17 13.67
CA ILE A 275 7.95 -9.36 12.78
C ILE A 275 8.83 -8.13 12.88
N ARG A 276 9.84 -8.20 13.74
CA ARG A 276 10.72 -7.08 14.11
C ARG A 276 11.56 -6.59 12.92
N LYS A 277 12.07 -5.37 13.06
CA LYS A 277 12.89 -4.70 12.02
C LYS A 277 14.13 -5.51 11.68
N GLU A 278 14.74 -6.14 12.68
CA GLU A 278 15.94 -6.97 12.55
C GLU A 278 15.64 -8.24 11.75
N THR A 279 14.53 -8.92 12.03
CA THR A 279 14.03 -10.09 11.29
C THR A 279 13.71 -9.71 9.84
N ARG A 280 12.98 -8.61 9.62
CA ARG A 280 12.64 -8.11 8.27
C ARG A 280 13.90 -7.77 7.47
N GLN A 281 14.94 -7.23 8.11
CA GLN A 281 16.23 -6.96 7.46
C GLN A 281 17.05 -8.22 7.20
N GLN A 282 17.07 -9.17 8.15
CA GLN A 282 17.82 -10.42 8.06
C GLN A 282 17.31 -11.31 6.91
N PHE A 283 16.01 -11.30 6.68
CA PHE A 283 15.36 -12.11 5.63
C PHE A 283 14.99 -11.30 4.38
N GLY A 284 15.32 -10.00 4.31
CA GLY A 284 14.98 -9.14 3.17
C GLY A 284 13.47 -8.95 2.94
N ILE A 285 12.65 -9.15 3.98
CA ILE A 285 11.20 -9.18 3.88
C ILE A 285 10.64 -7.75 3.87
N HIS A 286 10.28 -7.28 2.68
CA HIS A 286 9.51 -6.05 2.50
C HIS A 286 8.01 -6.38 2.53
N SER A 287 7.43 -6.51 3.74
CA SER A 287 6.00 -6.80 3.88
C SER A 287 5.13 -5.70 3.28
N THR A 288 4.11 -6.12 2.53
CA THR A 288 3.12 -5.22 1.94
C THR A 288 2.19 -4.72 3.04
N PRO A 289 2.02 -3.40 3.23
CA PRO A 289 1.05 -2.89 4.20
C PRO A 289 -0.36 -3.41 3.89
N SER A 290 -1.11 -3.77 4.93
CA SER A 290 -2.47 -4.33 4.78
C SER A 290 -3.41 -3.42 3.99
N ILE A 291 -3.27 -2.10 4.14
CA ILE A 291 -4.04 -1.11 3.37
C ILE A 291 -3.79 -1.20 1.85
N ILE A 292 -2.57 -1.57 1.43
CA ILE A 292 -2.24 -1.80 0.02
C ILE A 292 -2.88 -3.10 -0.46
N ALA A 293 -2.81 -4.17 0.34
CA ALA A 293 -3.42 -5.45 0.00
C ALA A 293 -4.95 -5.34 -0.12
N GLU A 294 -5.60 -4.67 0.84
CA GLU A 294 -7.04 -4.38 0.80
C GLU A 294 -7.40 -3.53 -0.43
N LEU A 295 -6.69 -2.43 -0.67
CA LEU A 295 -6.92 -1.58 -1.86
C LEU A 295 -6.84 -2.37 -3.16
N MET A 296 -5.80 -3.19 -3.33
CA MET A 296 -5.59 -3.98 -4.55
C MET A 296 -6.71 -5.01 -4.75
N VAL A 297 -7.11 -5.70 -3.70
CA VAL A 297 -8.18 -6.71 -3.75
C VAL A 297 -9.55 -6.05 -4.00
N ASP A 298 -9.86 -4.95 -3.32
CA ASP A 298 -11.15 -4.27 -3.45
C ASP A 298 -11.35 -3.69 -4.85
N ARG A 299 -10.27 -3.18 -5.46
CA ARG A 299 -10.28 -2.60 -6.82
C ARG A 299 -10.43 -3.64 -7.93
N LEU A 300 -10.06 -4.89 -7.68
CA LEU A 300 -10.21 -5.96 -8.66
C LEU A 300 -11.63 -6.54 -8.59
N PRO A 301 -12.38 -6.59 -9.70
CA PRO A 301 -13.80 -6.92 -9.69
C PRO A 301 -14.04 -8.43 -9.64
N PHE A 302 -13.65 -9.10 -8.55
CA PHE A 302 -13.75 -10.56 -8.34
C PHE A 302 -15.16 -11.12 -8.63
N GLU A 303 -16.19 -10.30 -8.42
CA GLU A 303 -17.60 -10.60 -8.69
C GLU A 303 -17.90 -10.87 -10.17
N LEU A 304 -17.08 -10.38 -11.11
CA LEU A 304 -17.20 -10.69 -12.54
C LEU A 304 -16.78 -12.13 -12.86
N LEU A 305 -16.00 -12.76 -11.97
CA LEU A 305 -15.67 -14.17 -12.11
C LEU A 305 -16.82 -15.04 -11.57
N PRO A 306 -17.13 -16.16 -12.25
CA PRO A 306 -18.07 -17.13 -11.72
C PRO A 306 -17.56 -17.65 -10.37
N GLN A 307 -18.48 -17.87 -9.42
CA GLN A 307 -18.14 -18.29 -8.05
C GLN A 307 -17.14 -19.46 -8.05
N GLU A 308 -17.38 -20.51 -8.84
CA GLU A 308 -16.51 -21.68 -8.88
C GLU A 308 -15.12 -21.42 -9.48
N GLY A 309 -14.92 -20.30 -10.18
CA GLY A 309 -13.68 -19.94 -10.83
C GLY A 309 -12.77 -19.02 -10.02
N ARG A 310 -13.13 -18.57 -8.81
CA ARG A 310 -12.39 -17.50 -8.10
C ARG A 310 -11.09 -17.98 -7.41
N TYR A 311 -10.25 -18.72 -8.13
CA TYR A 311 -8.94 -19.18 -7.65
C TYR A 311 -7.93 -18.02 -7.61
N VAL A 312 -7.39 -17.76 -6.43
CA VAL A 312 -6.42 -16.70 -6.14
C VAL A 312 -5.06 -17.32 -5.85
N LEU A 313 -4.01 -16.78 -6.49
CA LEU A 313 -2.62 -17.15 -6.25
C LEU A 313 -1.82 -15.94 -5.79
N GLU A 314 -1.09 -16.13 -4.69
CA GLU A 314 -0.08 -15.20 -4.21
C GLU A 314 1.32 -15.86 -4.35
N PRO A 315 2.07 -15.57 -5.44
CA PRO A 315 3.47 -15.95 -5.52
C PRO A 315 4.35 -14.96 -4.75
N CYS A 316 5.44 -15.44 -4.14
CA CYS A 316 6.25 -14.65 -3.22
C CYS A 316 5.40 -14.12 -2.05
N ALA A 317 4.63 -15.01 -1.43
CA ALA A 317 3.57 -14.63 -0.51
C ALA A 317 4.07 -13.96 0.77
N GLY A 318 5.31 -14.19 1.17
CA GLY A 318 5.80 -13.83 2.50
C GLY A 318 4.80 -14.31 3.55
N HIS A 319 4.21 -13.36 4.26
CA HIS A 319 3.23 -13.60 5.33
C HIS A 319 1.77 -13.75 4.85
N GLY A 320 1.50 -13.79 3.54
CA GLY A 320 0.18 -14.07 2.98
C GLY A 320 -0.82 -12.92 3.08
N VAL A 321 -0.35 -11.67 3.06
CA VAL A 321 -1.20 -10.49 3.26
C VAL A 321 -2.23 -10.33 2.14
N PHE A 322 -1.90 -10.69 0.89
CA PHE A 322 -2.89 -10.68 -0.19
C PHE A 322 -3.88 -11.83 -0.06
N LEU A 323 -3.48 -12.99 0.45
CA LEU A 323 -4.39 -14.10 0.74
C LEU A 323 -5.37 -13.76 1.86
N VAL A 324 -4.92 -13.11 2.95
CA VAL A 324 -5.83 -12.65 4.02
C VAL A 324 -6.83 -11.61 3.48
N ALA A 325 -6.37 -10.65 2.68
CA ALA A 325 -7.25 -9.67 2.04
C ALA A 325 -8.22 -10.35 1.04
N SER A 326 -7.76 -11.35 0.30
CA SER A 326 -8.57 -12.12 -0.65
C SER A 326 -9.58 -13.02 0.04
N LEU A 327 -9.23 -13.62 1.18
CA LEU A 327 -10.13 -14.41 2.03
C LEU A 327 -11.33 -13.57 2.43
N ARG A 328 -11.08 -12.36 2.93
CA ARG A 328 -12.13 -11.38 3.24
C ARG A 328 -13.02 -11.12 2.03
N ARG A 329 -12.42 -10.71 0.91
CA ARG A 329 -13.18 -10.35 -0.30
C ARG A 329 -14.02 -11.50 -0.83
N LEU A 330 -13.48 -12.73 -0.84
CA LEU A 330 -14.23 -13.90 -1.25
C LEU A 330 -15.39 -14.17 -0.28
N ARG A 331 -15.18 -14.10 1.04
CA ARG A 331 -16.23 -14.28 2.04
C ARG A 331 -17.38 -13.26 1.89
N GLU A 332 -17.06 -12.04 1.51
CA GLU A 332 -18.07 -11.00 1.21
C GLU A 332 -18.94 -11.33 -0.01
N LEU A 333 -18.38 -12.07 -0.97
CA LEU A 333 -19.05 -12.47 -2.21
C LEU A 333 -19.75 -13.83 -2.13
N LEU A 334 -19.61 -14.55 -1.01
CA LEU A 334 -20.26 -15.85 -0.79
C LEU A 334 -21.71 -15.67 -0.32
N PRO A 335 -22.61 -16.65 -0.61
CA PRO A 335 -23.98 -16.60 -0.14
C PRO A 335 -24.07 -16.54 1.40
N VAL A 336 -25.00 -15.74 1.93
CA VAL A 336 -25.26 -15.64 3.38
C VAL A 336 -25.79 -16.95 3.96
N SER A 337 -26.51 -17.74 3.16
CA SER A 337 -27.06 -19.05 3.54
C SER A 337 -26.01 -20.14 3.75
N TRP A 338 -24.76 -19.92 3.35
CA TRP A 338 -23.71 -20.90 3.56
C TRP A 338 -23.38 -21.03 5.06
N THR A 339 -23.08 -22.25 5.48
CA THR A 339 -22.49 -22.53 6.78
C THR A 339 -21.01 -22.16 6.77
N ASP A 340 -20.42 -21.96 7.95
CA ASP A 340 -18.98 -21.67 8.06
C ASP A 340 -18.12 -22.80 7.47
N ARG A 341 -18.56 -24.06 7.63
CA ARG A 341 -17.86 -25.22 7.04
C ARG A 341 -17.86 -25.17 5.51
N GLN A 342 -18.96 -24.76 4.89
CA GLN A 342 -19.03 -24.59 3.43
C GLN A 342 -18.12 -23.45 2.97
N ARG A 343 -18.13 -22.31 3.69
CA ARG A 343 -17.24 -21.18 3.40
C ARG A 343 -15.77 -21.58 3.52
N HIS A 344 -15.39 -22.23 4.61
CA HIS A 344 -14.04 -22.72 4.84
C HIS A 344 -13.57 -23.67 3.74
N SER A 345 -14.41 -24.67 3.38
CA SER A 345 -14.08 -25.63 2.33
C SER A 345 -13.85 -24.95 0.99
N TYR A 346 -14.68 -23.96 0.66
CA TYR A 346 -14.50 -23.15 -0.54
C TYR A 346 -13.19 -22.34 -0.49
N LEU A 347 -12.95 -21.59 0.58
CA LEU A 347 -11.78 -20.72 0.72
C LEU A 347 -10.46 -21.50 0.64
N LYS A 348 -10.38 -22.63 1.36
CA LYS A 348 -9.22 -23.54 1.38
C LYS A 348 -8.83 -24.06 -0.01
N GLU A 349 -9.80 -24.29 -0.87
CA GLU A 349 -9.55 -24.76 -2.23
C GLU A 349 -9.11 -23.63 -3.18
N ARG A 350 -9.62 -22.40 -2.99
CA ARG A 350 -9.39 -21.26 -3.90
C ARG A 350 -8.16 -20.43 -3.57
N LEU A 351 -7.67 -20.44 -2.35
CA LEU A 351 -6.50 -19.64 -1.93
C LEU A 351 -5.23 -20.49 -1.99
N THR A 352 -4.21 -20.02 -2.70
CA THR A 352 -2.90 -20.68 -2.79
C THR A 352 -1.77 -19.68 -2.65
N ALA A 353 -0.79 -19.99 -1.81
CA ALA A 353 0.47 -19.26 -1.68
C ALA A 353 1.66 -20.11 -2.14
N ILE A 354 2.68 -19.44 -2.69
CA ILE A 354 4.00 -20.03 -2.88
C ILE A 354 5.01 -19.11 -2.19
N GLU A 355 5.77 -19.64 -1.25
CA GLU A 355 6.78 -18.90 -0.49
C GLU A 355 8.02 -19.76 -0.25
N LEU A 356 9.21 -19.22 -0.50
CA LEU A 356 10.46 -19.94 -0.31
C LEU A 356 10.84 -20.01 1.18
N ASP A 357 10.63 -18.92 1.91
CA ASP A 357 10.97 -18.84 3.32
C ASP A 357 9.97 -19.61 4.19
N THR A 358 10.45 -20.67 4.85
CA THR A 358 9.59 -21.57 5.63
C THR A 358 8.96 -20.89 6.84
N PHE A 359 9.63 -19.88 7.41
CA PHE A 359 9.09 -19.12 8.54
C PHE A 359 7.96 -18.20 8.06
N ALA A 360 8.15 -17.47 6.97
CA ALA A 360 7.12 -16.63 6.38
C ALA A 360 5.91 -17.45 5.92
N ALA A 361 6.13 -18.62 5.32
CA ALA A 361 5.09 -19.58 4.98
C ALA A 361 4.29 -20.06 6.22
N GLU A 362 4.96 -20.24 7.36
CA GLU A 362 4.29 -20.56 8.62
C GLU A 362 3.47 -19.38 9.15
N VAL A 363 4.01 -18.17 9.12
CA VAL A 363 3.27 -16.95 9.49
C VAL A 363 2.03 -16.78 8.61
N CYS A 364 2.14 -17.04 7.30
CA CYS A 364 1.01 -17.05 6.37
C CYS A 364 -0.06 -18.04 6.80
N ARG A 365 0.33 -19.26 7.20
CA ARG A 365 -0.58 -20.30 7.69
C ARG A 365 -1.34 -19.85 8.93
N LEU A 366 -0.61 -19.37 9.93
CA LEU A 366 -1.18 -18.91 11.19
C LEU A 366 -2.11 -17.70 10.98
N SER A 367 -1.72 -16.76 10.11
CA SER A 367 -2.55 -15.59 9.78
C SER A 367 -3.87 -15.99 9.11
N LEU A 368 -3.84 -16.97 8.19
CA LEU A 368 -5.06 -17.50 7.57
C LEU A 368 -5.93 -18.28 8.55
N MET A 369 -5.33 -19.06 9.47
CA MET A 369 -6.08 -19.74 10.53
C MET A 369 -6.79 -18.76 11.46
N LEU A 370 -6.13 -17.64 11.83
CA LEU A 370 -6.79 -16.58 12.61
C LEU A 370 -7.93 -15.94 11.81
N ALA A 371 -7.66 -15.55 10.54
CA ALA A 371 -8.63 -14.88 9.68
C ALA A 371 -9.85 -15.76 9.33
N ASP A 372 -9.73 -17.09 9.40
CA ASP A 372 -10.81 -18.04 9.12
C ASP A 372 -11.35 -18.75 10.38
N TYR A 373 -11.27 -18.08 11.53
CA TYR A 373 -11.84 -18.56 12.79
C TYR A 373 -13.26 -19.16 12.62
N PRO A 374 -13.59 -20.29 13.28
CA PRO A 374 -12.75 -21.14 14.14
C PRO A 374 -12.15 -22.34 13.36
N ASN A 375 -11.95 -22.21 12.06
CA ASN A 375 -11.63 -23.36 11.22
C ASN A 375 -10.16 -23.81 11.34
N LYS A 376 -9.93 -25.10 11.12
CA LYS A 376 -8.60 -25.72 11.22
C LYS A 376 -7.74 -25.44 10.00
N ASP A 377 -6.45 -25.79 10.10
CA ASP A 377 -5.53 -25.70 8.97
C ASP A 377 -5.93 -26.64 7.81
N GLY A 378 -5.41 -26.29 6.65
CA GLY A 378 -5.56 -26.96 5.38
C GLY A 378 -5.15 -26.09 4.20
N TRP A 379 -4.56 -24.93 4.46
CA TRP A 379 -4.25 -23.95 3.44
C TRP A 379 -3.20 -24.47 2.47
N GLN A 380 -3.36 -24.16 1.18
CA GLN A 380 -2.41 -24.53 0.15
C GLN A 380 -1.22 -23.56 0.14
N ILE A 381 -0.33 -23.72 1.11
CA ILE A 381 0.91 -22.94 1.24
C ILE A 381 2.08 -23.82 0.82
N ILE A 382 2.66 -23.50 -0.32
CA ILE A 382 3.67 -24.33 -0.98
C ILE A 382 5.05 -23.73 -0.69
N SER A 383 5.84 -24.43 0.12
CA SER A 383 7.20 -24.00 0.49
C SER A 383 8.23 -24.36 -0.59
N GLU A 384 8.20 -23.65 -1.72
CA GLU A 384 9.06 -23.94 -2.88
C GLU A 384 9.64 -22.67 -3.53
N ASP A 385 10.79 -22.82 -4.17
CA ASP A 385 11.43 -21.78 -4.98
C ASP A 385 10.74 -21.65 -6.35
N ILE A 386 10.06 -20.53 -6.58
CA ILE A 386 9.35 -20.24 -7.84
C ILE A 386 10.26 -20.20 -9.07
N PHE A 387 11.58 -20.07 -8.91
CA PHE A 387 12.52 -19.98 -10.03
C PHE A 387 13.14 -21.33 -10.43
N ARG A 388 13.09 -22.35 -9.56
CA ARG A 388 13.79 -23.63 -9.76
C ARG A 388 12.94 -24.70 -10.44
N GLY A 389 11.64 -24.77 -10.13
CA GLY A 389 10.72 -25.80 -10.61
C GLY A 389 9.63 -25.27 -11.55
N ASP A 390 8.60 -26.09 -11.77
CA ASP A 390 7.41 -25.77 -12.58
C ASP A 390 6.18 -25.39 -11.74
N THR A 391 6.37 -25.24 -10.42
CA THR A 391 5.28 -25.08 -9.46
C THR A 391 4.49 -23.80 -9.69
N LEU A 392 5.18 -22.70 -10.02
CA LEU A 392 4.51 -21.45 -10.38
C LEU A 392 3.63 -21.65 -11.63
N GLU A 393 4.18 -22.25 -12.68
CA GLU A 393 3.51 -22.49 -13.95
C GLU A 393 2.30 -23.43 -13.79
N ARG A 394 2.43 -24.50 -12.99
CA ARG A 394 1.33 -25.43 -12.68
C ARG A 394 0.19 -24.71 -11.94
N ARG A 395 0.51 -23.82 -10.99
CA ARG A 395 -0.50 -23.07 -10.24
C ARG A 395 -1.16 -21.98 -11.09
N LEU A 396 -0.38 -21.23 -11.87
CA LEU A 396 -0.91 -20.20 -12.78
C LEU A 396 -1.96 -20.73 -13.76
N LYS A 397 -1.80 -21.96 -14.27
CA LYS A 397 -2.80 -22.60 -15.15
C LYS A 397 -4.17 -22.78 -14.51
N ARG A 398 -4.25 -22.85 -13.18
CA ARG A 398 -5.51 -23.03 -12.42
C ARG A 398 -6.04 -21.71 -11.86
N SER A 399 -5.18 -20.73 -11.62
CA SER A 399 -5.55 -19.43 -11.07
C SER A 399 -6.35 -18.57 -12.06
N ARG A 400 -7.17 -17.67 -11.51
CA ARG A 400 -7.90 -16.62 -12.25
C ARG A 400 -7.55 -15.23 -11.73
N VAL A 401 -7.08 -15.13 -10.49
CA VAL A 401 -6.54 -13.91 -9.90
C VAL A 401 -5.11 -14.16 -9.43
N VAL A 402 -4.18 -13.26 -9.76
CA VAL A 402 -2.80 -13.29 -9.24
C VAL A 402 -2.47 -11.97 -8.58
N LEU A 403 -2.06 -12.02 -7.31
CA LEU A 403 -1.64 -10.84 -6.52
C LEU A 403 -0.21 -11.04 -6.09
N CYS A 404 0.69 -10.10 -6.36
CA CYS A 404 2.11 -10.30 -6.09
C CYS A 404 2.83 -9.01 -5.70
N ASN A 405 3.65 -9.09 -4.65
CA ASN A 405 4.72 -8.14 -4.36
C ASN A 405 6.05 -8.89 -4.50
N PRO A 406 6.65 -8.97 -5.70
CA PRO A 406 7.88 -9.70 -5.91
C PRO A 406 9.06 -9.03 -5.17
N PRO A 407 10.14 -9.76 -4.87
CA PRO A 407 11.39 -9.17 -4.39
C PRO A 407 11.97 -8.18 -5.42
N PHE A 408 12.46 -7.02 -4.96
CA PHE A 408 12.88 -5.91 -5.84
C PHE A 408 14.35 -5.94 -6.25
N GLU A 409 15.15 -6.77 -5.60
CA GLU A 409 16.57 -6.91 -5.89
C GLU A 409 16.86 -7.70 -7.19
N ASP A 410 18.07 -7.50 -7.70
CA ASP A 410 18.59 -8.27 -8.82
C ASP A 410 19.04 -9.66 -8.35
N PHE A 411 18.95 -10.66 -9.22
CA PHE A 411 19.58 -11.96 -9.00
C PHE A 411 21.10 -11.79 -8.87
N THR A 412 21.65 -12.33 -7.78
CA THR A 412 23.08 -12.46 -7.55
C THR A 412 23.73 -13.36 -8.61
N MET A 413 25.05 -13.28 -8.76
CA MET A 413 25.77 -14.17 -9.67
C MET A 413 25.58 -15.65 -9.30
N ALA A 414 25.52 -15.97 -8.00
CA ALA A 414 25.29 -17.33 -7.53
C ALA A 414 23.88 -17.84 -7.88
N GLU A 415 22.84 -17.02 -7.70
CA GLU A 415 21.47 -17.35 -8.11
C GLU A 415 21.39 -17.57 -9.62
N ARG A 416 21.99 -16.70 -10.44
CA ARG A 416 21.99 -16.88 -11.90
C ARG A 416 22.67 -18.17 -12.33
N ASN A 417 23.79 -18.54 -11.70
CA ASN A 417 24.46 -19.82 -11.98
C ASN A 417 23.60 -21.01 -11.54
N ARG A 418 22.87 -20.89 -10.41
CA ARG A 418 21.98 -21.92 -9.88
C ARG A 418 20.74 -22.14 -10.75
N TYR A 419 20.11 -21.07 -11.21
CA TYR A 419 18.87 -21.14 -12.00
C TYR A 419 19.14 -21.34 -13.50
N GLY A 420 20.32 -20.95 -13.98
CA GLY A 420 20.70 -21.07 -15.38
C GLY A 420 19.65 -20.46 -16.31
N ASN A 421 19.22 -21.23 -17.30
CA ASN A 421 18.26 -20.79 -18.32
C ASN A 421 16.81 -20.63 -17.81
N ASN A 422 16.52 -21.01 -16.56
CA ASN A 422 15.19 -20.79 -15.99
C ASN A 422 14.90 -19.31 -15.76
N VAL A 423 15.93 -18.47 -15.61
CA VAL A 423 15.79 -17.03 -15.42
C VAL A 423 16.27 -16.32 -16.69
N GLN A 424 15.41 -15.51 -17.30
CA GLN A 424 15.72 -14.80 -18.55
C GLN A 424 16.14 -13.35 -18.31
N ASN A 425 15.83 -12.79 -17.14
CA ASN A 425 16.20 -11.43 -16.77
C ASN A 425 16.83 -11.38 -15.38
N VAL A 426 17.84 -10.53 -15.21
CA VAL A 426 18.51 -10.35 -13.90
C VAL A 426 17.61 -9.65 -12.86
N HIS A 427 16.54 -8.97 -13.27
CA HIS A 427 15.63 -8.24 -12.39
C HIS A 427 14.51 -9.18 -11.90
N LYS A 428 14.47 -9.49 -10.60
CA LYS A 428 13.46 -10.41 -10.05
C LYS A 428 12.00 -9.98 -10.34
N PRO A 429 11.58 -8.70 -10.17
CA PRO A 429 10.20 -8.31 -10.47
C PRO A 429 9.82 -8.49 -11.93
N TYR A 430 10.78 -8.29 -12.85
CA TYR A 430 10.59 -8.52 -14.28
C TYR A 430 10.34 -9.99 -14.55
N GLU A 431 11.19 -10.86 -14.01
CA GLU A 431 11.12 -12.31 -14.24
C GLU A 431 9.81 -12.90 -13.71
N VAL A 432 9.37 -12.49 -12.51
CA VAL A 432 8.09 -12.92 -11.94
C VAL A 432 6.92 -12.46 -12.82
N LEU A 433 6.86 -11.18 -13.17
CA LEU A 433 5.78 -10.64 -14.01
C LEU A 433 5.77 -11.30 -15.40
N ARG A 434 6.94 -11.52 -16.01
CA ARG A 434 7.08 -12.23 -17.30
C ARG A 434 6.45 -13.61 -17.22
N ARG A 435 6.78 -14.41 -16.20
CA ARG A 435 6.24 -15.77 -16.01
C ARG A 435 4.73 -15.77 -15.78
N VAL A 436 4.20 -14.82 -15.01
CA VAL A 436 2.75 -14.66 -14.85
C VAL A 436 2.07 -14.32 -16.17
N LEU A 437 2.68 -13.46 -16.99
CA LEU A 437 2.14 -13.08 -18.29
C LEU A 437 2.29 -14.17 -19.37
N GLU A 438 3.08 -15.24 -19.16
CA GLU A 438 3.05 -16.44 -20.02
C GLU A 438 1.73 -17.21 -19.86
N TYR A 439 1.13 -17.14 -18.66
CA TYR A 439 -0.17 -17.72 -18.35
C TYR A 439 -1.09 -16.64 -17.76
N PRO A 440 -1.46 -15.61 -18.55
CA PRO A 440 -2.05 -14.41 -17.98
C PRO A 440 -3.41 -14.76 -17.32
N PRO A 441 -3.60 -14.40 -16.04
CA PRO A 441 -4.85 -14.63 -15.32
C PRO A 441 -5.96 -13.71 -15.85
N ASP A 442 -7.19 -13.88 -15.36
CA ASP A 442 -8.29 -12.98 -15.70
C ASP A 442 -8.16 -11.62 -15.00
N MET A 443 -7.48 -11.61 -13.85
CA MET A 443 -7.14 -10.42 -13.08
C MET A 443 -5.73 -10.54 -12.50
N LEU A 444 -4.96 -9.46 -12.53
CA LEU A 444 -3.69 -9.37 -11.81
C LEU A 444 -3.57 -8.07 -11.02
N GLY A 445 -2.85 -8.15 -9.90
CA GLY A 445 -2.42 -7.00 -9.12
C GLY A 445 -0.96 -7.17 -8.75
N PHE A 446 -0.13 -6.20 -9.11
CA PHE A 446 1.31 -6.24 -8.86
C PHE A 446 1.80 -4.98 -8.16
N VAL A 447 2.64 -5.15 -7.14
CA VAL A 447 3.45 -4.09 -6.55
C VAL A 447 4.80 -4.11 -7.26
N LEU A 448 5.18 -3.05 -7.97
CA LEU A 448 6.40 -2.99 -8.76
C LEU A 448 7.24 -1.76 -8.45
N PRO A 449 8.56 -1.78 -8.72
CA PRO A 449 9.34 -0.55 -8.75
C PRO A 449 8.74 0.43 -9.76
N LYS A 450 8.73 1.74 -9.45
CA LYS A 450 8.20 2.79 -10.34
C LYS A 450 8.89 2.79 -11.72
N SER A 451 10.15 2.35 -11.78
CA SER A 451 10.91 2.16 -13.03
C SER A 451 10.37 1.05 -13.92
N ALA A 452 9.56 0.12 -13.40
CA ALA A 452 8.87 -0.89 -14.20
C ALA A 452 7.75 -0.30 -15.06
N ILE A 453 7.23 0.87 -14.69
CA ILE A 453 6.19 1.54 -15.46
C ILE A 453 6.72 2.75 -16.21
N MET A 454 7.54 3.59 -15.57
CA MET A 454 8.09 4.79 -16.20
C MET A 454 9.39 4.57 -16.97
N GLY A 455 10.00 3.38 -16.88
CA GLY A 455 11.24 3.04 -17.57
C GLY A 455 11.03 2.16 -18.79
N GLU A 456 12.02 2.14 -19.69
CA GLU A 456 11.93 1.38 -20.95
C GLU A 456 12.07 -0.14 -20.77
N ARG A 457 12.71 -0.59 -19.68
CA ARG A 457 13.07 -2.00 -19.44
C ARG A 457 11.88 -2.97 -19.48
N TYR A 458 10.70 -2.51 -19.06
CA TYR A 458 9.49 -3.32 -18.95
C TYR A 458 8.47 -3.00 -20.06
N SER A 459 8.88 -2.24 -21.08
CA SER A 459 7.98 -1.79 -22.15
C SER A 459 7.27 -2.94 -22.86
N ASP A 460 7.94 -4.08 -23.04
CA ASP A 460 7.35 -5.30 -23.61
C ASP A 460 6.31 -5.92 -22.68
N LEU A 461 6.57 -6.00 -21.37
CA LEU A 461 5.62 -6.53 -20.39
C LEU A 461 4.41 -5.60 -20.22
N GLN A 462 4.62 -4.28 -20.24
CA GLN A 462 3.55 -3.29 -20.24
C GLN A 462 2.63 -3.44 -21.46
N ASP A 463 3.21 -3.63 -22.65
CA ASP A 463 2.43 -3.87 -23.87
C ASP A 463 1.66 -5.19 -23.80
N ARG A 464 2.26 -6.25 -23.24
CA ARG A 464 1.56 -7.52 -22.98
C ARG A 464 0.38 -7.34 -22.04
N ILE A 465 0.47 -6.51 -21.01
CA ILE A 465 -0.66 -6.17 -20.13
C ILE A 465 -1.73 -5.42 -20.93
N ALA A 466 -1.36 -4.36 -21.65
CA ALA A 466 -2.27 -3.57 -22.48
C ALA A 466 -3.06 -4.41 -23.50
N ARG A 467 -2.41 -5.43 -24.08
CA ARG A 467 -3.03 -6.34 -25.05
C ARG A 467 -3.92 -7.41 -24.43
N ASN A 468 -3.70 -7.78 -23.16
CA ASN A 468 -4.45 -8.84 -22.51
C ASN A 468 -5.66 -8.33 -21.70
N TYR A 469 -5.69 -7.08 -21.24
CA TYR A 469 -6.70 -6.60 -20.27
C TYR A 469 -7.41 -5.33 -20.72
N LYS A 470 -8.73 -5.24 -20.49
CA LYS A 470 -9.51 -4.05 -20.86
C LYS A 470 -9.34 -2.91 -19.88
N ASN A 471 -9.29 -3.21 -18.58
CA ASN A 471 -9.16 -2.20 -17.54
C ASN A 471 -7.80 -2.32 -16.89
N ILE A 472 -7.05 -1.22 -16.88
CA ILE A 472 -5.72 -1.14 -16.31
C ILE A 472 -5.64 0.10 -15.43
N GLU A 473 -5.26 -0.09 -14.17
CA GLU A 473 -5.01 1.00 -13.24
C GLU A 473 -3.54 1.00 -12.82
N THR A 474 -2.92 2.18 -12.83
CA THR A 474 -1.57 2.41 -12.30
C THR A 474 -1.64 3.41 -11.15
N ILE A 475 -1.11 3.03 -9.98
CA ILE A 475 -1.15 3.88 -8.78
C ILE A 475 0.28 4.13 -8.34
N ALA A 476 0.78 5.35 -8.54
CA ALA A 476 2.06 5.77 -7.99
C ALA A 476 1.90 6.09 -6.50
N LEU A 477 2.72 5.43 -5.68
CA LEU A 477 2.70 5.60 -4.23
C LEU A 477 3.77 6.63 -3.78
N PRO A 478 3.51 7.40 -2.71
CA PRO A 478 4.48 8.31 -2.14
C PRO A 478 5.54 7.54 -1.35
N ASP A 479 6.47 8.29 -0.76
CA ASP A 479 7.54 7.73 0.04
C ASP A 479 6.99 7.14 1.33
N ARG A 480 7.76 6.21 1.92
CA ARG A 480 7.52 5.69 3.27
C ARG A 480 6.16 4.99 3.44
N ILE A 481 5.49 4.63 2.35
CA ILE A 481 4.37 3.67 2.39
C ILE A 481 4.89 2.29 2.80
N PHE A 482 5.99 1.86 2.19
CA PHE A 482 6.72 0.66 2.62
C PHE A 482 7.79 1.10 3.61
N ALA A 483 7.65 0.71 4.88
CA ALA A 483 8.49 1.19 5.98
C ALA A 483 10.00 0.94 5.79
N PHE A 484 10.38 -0.02 4.95
CA PHE A 484 11.75 -0.51 4.82
C PHE A 484 12.32 -0.40 3.41
N SER A 485 11.65 0.30 2.50
CA SER A 485 12.10 0.47 1.13
C SER A 485 12.23 1.94 0.75
N ASP A 486 13.42 2.33 0.31
CA ASP A 486 13.65 3.63 -0.33
C ASP A 486 13.17 3.64 -1.79
N HIS A 487 12.84 2.46 -2.34
CA HIS A 487 12.38 2.35 -3.71
C HIS A 487 11.07 3.09 -3.90
N GLU A 488 10.97 3.81 -5.01
CA GLU A 488 9.68 4.32 -5.47
C GLU A 488 8.87 3.15 -5.99
N THR A 489 7.62 3.02 -5.54
CA THR A 489 6.76 1.88 -5.83
C THR A 489 5.53 2.33 -6.63
N MET A 490 5.05 1.45 -7.50
CA MET A 490 3.82 1.60 -8.24
C MET A 490 2.98 0.32 -8.16
N ILE A 491 1.67 0.46 -7.98
CA ILE A 491 0.73 -0.65 -8.10
C ILE A 491 0.23 -0.69 -9.55
N VAL A 492 0.14 -1.89 -10.10
CA VAL A 492 -0.48 -2.17 -11.41
C VAL A 492 -1.61 -3.15 -11.19
N LEU A 493 -2.83 -2.73 -11.50
CA LEU A 493 -4.02 -3.58 -11.49
C LEU A 493 -4.49 -3.76 -12.93
N ALA A 494 -4.84 -4.98 -13.30
CA ALA A 494 -5.43 -5.27 -14.60
C ALA A 494 -6.55 -6.30 -14.47
N SER A 495 -7.68 -6.06 -15.13
CA SER A 495 -8.87 -6.91 -15.08
C SER A 495 -9.60 -6.95 -16.42
N GLU A 496 -10.63 -7.80 -16.49
CA GLU A 496 -11.38 -8.07 -17.71
C GLU A 496 -10.45 -8.50 -18.85
N ARG A 497 -9.82 -9.66 -18.68
CA ARG A 497 -8.97 -10.24 -19.71
C ARG A 497 -9.76 -10.41 -21.01
N ASP A 498 -9.22 -9.84 -22.08
CA ASP A 498 -9.77 -9.93 -23.43
C ASP A 498 -8.62 -9.90 -24.42
N LYS A 499 -8.51 -10.97 -25.21
CA LYS A 499 -7.48 -11.11 -26.25
C LYS A 499 -7.90 -10.51 -27.59
N SER A 500 -9.11 -9.98 -27.70
CA SER A 500 -9.58 -9.36 -28.92
C SER A 500 -8.78 -8.08 -29.21
N THR A 501 -8.44 -7.90 -30.48
CA THR A 501 -7.64 -6.76 -30.95
C THR A 501 -8.47 -5.51 -31.16
N ARG A 502 -9.80 -5.62 -31.16
CA ARG A 502 -10.74 -4.53 -31.49
C ARG A 502 -11.31 -3.79 -30.28
N THR A 503 -11.15 -4.32 -29.07
CA THR A 503 -11.71 -3.67 -27.87
C THR A 503 -10.83 -2.50 -27.43
N ALA A 504 -11.47 -1.39 -27.10
CA ALA A 504 -10.78 -0.26 -26.45
C ALA A 504 -10.37 -0.65 -25.03
N ILE A 505 -9.17 -0.24 -24.62
CA ILE A 505 -8.72 -0.34 -23.23
C ILE A 505 -9.00 0.96 -22.49
N SER A 506 -9.29 0.84 -21.20
CA SER A 506 -9.36 1.94 -20.25
C SER A 506 -8.12 1.91 -19.36
N THR A 507 -7.28 2.92 -19.47
CA THR A 507 -6.13 3.12 -18.57
C THR A 507 -6.45 4.25 -17.60
N LYS A 508 -6.30 4.01 -16.30
CA LYS A 508 -6.42 5.05 -15.26
C LYS A 508 -5.12 5.15 -14.48
N THR A 509 -4.66 6.37 -14.27
CA THR A 509 -3.47 6.64 -13.47
C THR A 509 -3.84 7.46 -12.25
N PHE A 510 -3.40 7.02 -11.08
CA PHE A 510 -3.53 7.72 -9.81
C PHE A 510 -2.14 8.10 -9.31
N TRP A 511 -2.00 9.33 -8.80
CA TRP A 511 -0.74 9.79 -8.22
C TRP A 511 -0.93 10.25 -6.79
N VAL A 512 -0.71 9.34 -5.84
CA VAL A 512 -0.75 9.64 -4.41
C VAL A 512 0.53 10.41 -4.06
N ARG A 513 0.38 11.69 -3.69
CA ARG A 513 1.49 12.58 -3.31
C ARG A 513 1.73 12.51 -1.81
N GLU A 514 2.79 13.17 -1.35
CA GLU A 514 3.10 13.24 0.09
C GLU A 514 1.94 13.86 0.90
N ASN A 515 1.26 14.86 0.35
CA ASN A 515 0.09 15.49 1.00
C ASN A 515 -1.12 14.53 1.06
N ASP A 516 -1.21 13.56 0.15
CA ASP A 516 -2.28 12.56 0.12
C ASP A 516 -1.94 11.33 0.99
N ARG A 517 -0.71 11.25 1.54
CA ARG A 517 -0.20 10.05 2.22
C ARG A 517 -1.01 9.67 3.45
N LEU A 518 -1.38 10.64 4.29
CA LEU A 518 -2.17 10.38 5.49
C LEU A 518 -3.60 9.93 5.14
N PRO A 519 -4.39 10.67 4.33
CA PRO A 519 -5.69 10.20 3.86
C PRO A 519 -5.64 8.82 3.22
N PHE A 520 -4.60 8.55 2.42
CA PHE A 520 -4.40 7.25 1.78
C PHE A 520 -4.17 6.11 2.78
N LEU A 521 -3.30 6.31 3.78
CA LEU A 521 -3.02 5.28 4.78
C LEU A 521 -4.21 5.02 5.70
N GLU A 522 -5.01 6.04 5.99
CA GLU A 522 -6.16 5.93 6.90
C GLU A 522 -7.40 5.35 6.20
N THR A 523 -7.66 5.75 4.95
CA THR A 523 -8.94 5.47 4.29
C THR A 523 -8.82 4.79 2.93
N ALA A 524 -7.60 4.50 2.45
CA ALA A 524 -7.33 4.06 1.07
C ALA A 524 -7.92 5.00 0.00
N GLN A 525 -8.19 6.26 0.34
CA GLN A 525 -8.69 7.26 -0.61
C GLN A 525 -7.58 7.57 -1.62
N LEU A 526 -7.93 7.48 -2.91
CA LEU A 526 -7.05 7.92 -3.98
C LEU A 526 -7.46 9.32 -4.46
N PRO A 527 -6.48 10.11 -4.93
CA PRO A 527 -6.76 11.37 -5.61
C PRO A 527 -7.49 11.12 -6.93
N GLU A 528 -7.88 12.20 -7.60
CA GLU A 528 -8.51 12.14 -8.91
C GLU A 528 -7.62 11.37 -9.92
N ALA A 529 -8.28 10.52 -10.71
CA ALA A 529 -7.62 9.70 -11.72
C ALA A 529 -7.46 10.45 -13.04
N ILE A 530 -6.33 10.25 -13.71
CA ILE A 530 -6.17 10.62 -15.12
C ILE A 530 -6.53 9.39 -15.96
N GLY A 531 -7.66 9.45 -16.66
CA GLY A 531 -8.21 8.35 -17.44
C GLY A 531 -8.05 8.54 -18.95
N LYS A 532 -7.77 7.47 -19.68
CA LYS A 532 -7.79 7.45 -21.15
C LYS A 532 -8.43 6.18 -21.67
N LYS A 533 -9.23 6.29 -22.73
CA LYS A 533 -9.64 5.16 -23.55
C LYS A 533 -8.74 5.09 -24.78
N VAL A 534 -8.12 3.93 -25.01
CA VAL A 534 -7.17 3.71 -26.10
C VAL A 534 -7.67 2.57 -26.98
N ASN A 535 -7.72 2.78 -28.29
CA ASN A 535 -8.04 1.72 -29.24
C ASN A 535 -6.78 0.87 -29.50
N ARG A 536 -6.82 -0.42 -29.16
CA ARG A 536 -5.69 -1.35 -29.36
C ARG A 536 -5.30 -1.50 -30.83
N ALA A 537 -6.30 -1.55 -31.73
CA ALA A 537 -6.08 -1.83 -33.14
C ALA A 537 -5.27 -0.73 -33.86
N SER A 538 -5.29 0.50 -33.34
CA SER A 538 -4.61 1.64 -33.95
C SER A 538 -3.16 1.82 -33.47
N HIS A 539 -2.67 0.95 -32.58
CA HIS A 539 -1.33 1.09 -31.99
C HIS A 539 -0.36 0.03 -32.54
N THR A 540 0.65 0.49 -33.28
CA THR A 540 1.79 -0.32 -33.75
C THR A 540 2.99 -0.29 -32.79
N VAL A 541 2.95 0.62 -31.80
CA VAL A 541 3.99 0.85 -30.78
C VAL A 541 3.43 0.45 -29.40
N PRO A 542 4.28 0.02 -28.44
CA PRO A 542 3.86 -0.27 -27.08
C PRO A 542 2.95 0.79 -26.45
N ILE A 543 1.86 0.34 -25.84
CA ILE A 543 0.90 1.23 -25.19
C ILE A 543 1.40 1.60 -23.79
N SER A 544 1.54 2.91 -23.51
CA SER A 544 1.91 3.40 -22.17
C SER A 544 0.78 3.15 -21.17
N LEU A 545 1.12 2.56 -20.03
CA LEU A 545 0.20 2.36 -18.90
C LEU A 545 0.18 3.54 -17.92
N TRP A 546 1.09 4.52 -18.09
CA TRP A 546 1.23 5.66 -17.21
C TRP A 546 0.96 6.97 -17.93
N HIS A 547 0.03 7.74 -17.38
CA HIS A 547 -0.28 9.10 -17.80
C HIS A 547 0.13 10.05 -16.69
N PRO A 548 1.28 10.74 -16.83
CA PRO A 548 1.74 11.66 -15.80
C PRO A 548 0.75 12.83 -15.63
N PRO A 549 0.76 13.47 -14.46
CA PRO A 549 0.05 14.73 -14.23
C PRO A 549 0.37 15.76 -15.29
N LEU A 550 -0.61 16.62 -15.61
CA LEU A 550 -0.54 17.56 -16.73
C LEU A 550 -0.41 16.86 -18.10
N PHE A 551 -0.95 15.64 -18.21
CA PHE A 551 -0.91 14.82 -19.43
C PHE A 551 -1.30 15.59 -20.70
N GLU A 552 -2.38 16.36 -20.64
CA GLU A 552 -2.88 17.15 -21.77
C GLU A 552 -1.84 18.18 -22.26
N ILE A 553 -1.10 18.80 -21.33
CA ILE A 553 -0.01 19.72 -21.67
C ILE A 553 1.12 18.96 -22.38
N TRP A 554 1.46 17.76 -21.90
CA TRP A 554 2.53 16.95 -22.52
C TRP A 554 2.16 16.45 -23.91
N GLU A 555 0.89 16.08 -24.13
CA GLU A 555 0.40 15.70 -25.46
C GLU A 555 0.35 16.91 -26.40
N TYR A 556 -0.10 18.07 -25.93
CA TYR A 556 -0.09 19.31 -26.71
C TYR A 556 1.34 19.69 -27.17
N LEU A 557 2.32 19.58 -26.28
CA LEU A 557 3.72 19.92 -26.55
C LEU A 557 4.52 18.80 -27.24
N LYS A 558 3.90 17.67 -27.56
CA LYS A 558 4.61 16.47 -28.03
C LYS A 558 5.36 16.70 -29.35
N ALA A 559 4.80 17.54 -30.22
CA ALA A 559 5.36 17.88 -31.52
C ALA A 559 6.43 18.99 -31.46
N ASN A 560 6.58 19.66 -30.32
CA ASN A 560 7.57 20.72 -30.17
C ASN A 560 9.01 20.17 -30.21
N PRO A 561 10.00 21.00 -30.63
CA PRO A 561 11.41 20.68 -30.48
C PRO A 561 11.75 20.33 -29.02
N ARG A 562 12.71 19.42 -28.83
CA ARG A 562 13.17 19.01 -27.49
C ARG A 562 14.44 19.77 -27.11
N LEU A 563 14.76 19.82 -25.82
CA LEU A 563 15.98 20.48 -25.34
C LEU A 563 17.26 19.96 -26.03
N LYS A 564 17.33 18.67 -26.38
CA LYS A 564 18.47 18.09 -27.11
C LYS A 564 18.66 18.66 -28.52
N ASP A 565 17.61 19.22 -29.11
CA ASP A 565 17.61 19.75 -30.47
C ASP A 565 18.21 21.16 -30.49
N ILE A 566 18.08 21.91 -29.38
CA ILE A 566 18.63 23.27 -29.23
C ILE A 566 19.94 23.33 -28.42
N ALA A 567 20.29 22.28 -27.68
CA ALA A 567 21.49 22.26 -26.83
C ALA A 567 22.15 20.87 -26.67
N GLU A 568 23.47 20.87 -26.44
CA GLU A 568 24.25 19.71 -26.02
C GLU A 568 24.27 19.60 -24.50
N ILE A 569 23.86 18.45 -23.96
CA ILE A 569 23.65 18.25 -22.52
C ILE A 569 24.57 17.15 -22.00
N HIS A 570 25.55 17.51 -21.18
CA HIS A 570 26.57 16.60 -20.65
C HIS A 570 26.71 16.70 -19.13
N ARG A 571 27.01 15.56 -18.51
CA ARG A 571 27.30 15.49 -17.07
C ARG A 571 28.65 16.15 -16.78
N GLY A 572 28.79 16.76 -15.61
CA GLY A 572 30.07 17.26 -15.11
C GLY A 572 31.14 16.19 -14.90
N ILE A 573 32.35 16.63 -14.55
CA ILE A 573 33.53 15.78 -14.40
C ILE A 573 33.37 14.77 -13.25
N GLU A 574 33.97 13.60 -13.41
CA GLU A 574 33.99 12.55 -12.38
C GLU A 574 35.41 11.99 -12.26
N TRP A 575 35.91 11.89 -11.03
CA TRP A 575 37.23 11.35 -10.76
C TRP A 575 37.22 9.83 -10.57
N ASN A 576 38.33 9.18 -10.89
CA ASN A 576 38.51 7.72 -10.76
C ASN A 576 38.82 7.28 -9.33
N ILE A 577 39.04 8.23 -8.42
CA ILE A 577 39.27 8.03 -6.99
C ILE A 577 38.16 8.66 -6.14
N PRO A 578 37.85 8.11 -4.94
CA PRO A 578 36.76 8.62 -4.10
C PRO A 578 37.05 10.01 -3.51
N LEU A 579 36.15 10.97 -3.74
CA LEU A 579 36.27 12.33 -3.19
C LEU A 579 36.37 12.36 -1.65
N THR A 580 35.67 11.44 -0.97
CA THR A 580 35.65 11.38 0.51
C THR A 580 37.01 11.11 1.13
N LYS A 581 37.94 10.49 0.39
CA LYS A 581 39.29 10.14 0.86
C LYS A 581 40.39 11.01 0.27
N SER A 582 40.08 11.81 -0.75
CA SER A 582 41.09 12.52 -1.56
C SER A 582 40.70 13.97 -1.84
N ARG A 583 39.94 14.59 -0.95
CA ARG A 583 39.38 15.95 -1.13
C ARG A 583 40.46 16.98 -1.44
N ASP A 584 41.56 16.99 -0.69
CA ASP A 584 42.61 18.03 -0.80
C ASP A 584 43.44 17.92 -2.09
N ILE A 585 43.37 16.78 -2.78
CA ILE A 585 44.04 16.53 -4.07
C ILE A 585 43.11 16.89 -5.24
N LEU A 586 41.80 16.81 -5.03
CA LEU A 586 40.79 16.98 -6.10
C LEU A 586 40.14 18.36 -6.10
N ILE A 587 40.11 19.03 -4.94
CA ILE A 587 39.48 20.34 -4.75
C ILE A 587 40.43 21.25 -3.99
N SER A 588 40.57 22.48 -4.46
CA SER A 588 41.35 23.54 -3.81
C SER A 588 40.49 24.79 -3.62
N SER A 589 40.65 25.48 -2.49
CA SER A 589 40.09 26.83 -2.27
C SER A 589 40.77 27.86 -3.16
N ASP A 590 42.07 27.65 -3.42
CA ASP A 590 42.94 28.60 -4.10
C ASP A 590 43.34 28.11 -5.50
N PRO A 591 43.66 29.02 -6.44
CA PRO A 591 44.15 28.66 -7.76
C PRO A 591 45.46 27.84 -7.68
N LYS A 592 45.54 26.76 -8.46
CA LYS A 592 46.73 25.89 -8.55
C LYS A 592 46.94 25.40 -9.99
N PRO A 593 48.18 25.11 -10.43
CA PRO A 593 48.43 24.44 -11.70
C PRO A 593 47.65 23.12 -11.81
N GLY A 594 47.06 22.83 -12.97
CA GLY A 594 46.22 21.64 -13.19
C GLY A 594 44.78 21.75 -12.69
N PHE A 595 44.41 22.84 -12.00
CA PHE A 595 43.06 23.05 -11.50
C PHE A 595 42.33 24.17 -12.25
N LYS A 596 41.01 24.04 -12.42
CA LYS A 596 40.15 25.07 -13.01
C LYS A 596 39.06 25.54 -12.06
N LYS A 597 38.73 26.84 -12.10
CA LYS A 597 37.64 27.42 -11.28
C LYS A 597 36.31 26.75 -11.64
N GLY A 598 35.47 26.50 -10.64
CA GLY A 598 34.32 25.63 -10.82
C GLY A 598 33.42 25.45 -9.59
N LEU A 599 32.48 24.53 -9.72
CA LEU A 599 31.47 24.19 -8.72
C LEU A 599 31.56 22.70 -8.33
N ALA A 600 31.74 22.45 -7.03
CA ALA A 600 31.83 21.10 -6.48
C ALA A 600 30.54 20.57 -5.85
N ASN A 601 29.68 21.46 -5.31
CA ASN A 601 28.49 21.10 -4.54
C ASN A 601 27.28 21.92 -4.99
N VAL A 602 26.11 21.28 -5.10
CA VAL A 602 24.85 21.93 -5.52
C VAL A 602 24.22 22.73 -4.39
N ARG A 603 24.11 22.14 -3.19
CA ARG A 603 23.30 22.68 -2.09
C ARG A 603 23.80 24.05 -1.67
N GLU A 604 22.91 25.04 -1.66
CA GLU A 604 23.18 26.44 -1.27
C GLU A 604 24.23 27.15 -2.14
N LYS A 605 24.58 26.59 -3.31
CA LYS A 605 25.60 27.13 -4.22
C LYS A 605 25.08 27.54 -5.59
N ILE A 606 23.87 27.12 -5.94
CA ILE A 606 23.23 27.48 -7.20
C ILE A 606 21.76 27.81 -6.97
N GLU A 607 21.33 28.91 -7.58
CA GLU A 607 19.98 29.46 -7.59
C GLU A 607 19.62 29.83 -9.04
N PRO A 608 18.35 30.14 -9.35
CA PRO A 608 17.99 30.65 -10.66
C PRO A 608 18.85 31.88 -11.02
N TYR A 609 19.63 31.76 -12.09
CA TYR A 609 20.51 32.79 -12.64
C TYR A 609 21.67 33.23 -11.74
N TYR A 610 21.94 32.50 -10.64
CA TYR A 610 22.97 32.88 -9.67
C TYR A 610 23.75 31.67 -9.14
N ALA A 611 25.05 31.85 -8.89
CA ALA A 611 25.92 30.81 -8.33
C ALA A 611 26.99 31.42 -7.42
N LEU A 612 27.35 30.70 -6.36
CA LEU A 612 28.33 31.13 -5.37
C LEU A 612 29.18 29.97 -4.84
N GLY A 613 30.21 30.29 -4.05
CA GLY A 613 31.09 29.30 -3.41
C GLY A 613 31.93 28.50 -4.40
N PHE A 614 32.49 29.21 -5.38
CA PHE A 614 33.42 28.65 -6.36
C PHE A 614 34.66 28.06 -5.69
N VAL A 615 35.16 26.97 -6.27
CA VAL A 615 36.39 26.28 -5.87
C VAL A 615 37.20 25.98 -7.13
N TYR A 616 38.42 25.46 -6.95
CA TYR A 616 39.25 24.99 -8.05
C TYR A 616 39.20 23.46 -8.08
N LEU A 617 38.86 22.88 -9.24
CA LEU A 617 38.70 21.43 -9.45
C LEU A 617 39.90 20.88 -10.23
N ASN A 618 40.43 19.74 -9.79
CA ASN A 618 41.56 19.08 -10.45
C ASN A 618 41.15 18.52 -11.82
N MET A 619 41.90 18.89 -12.87
CA MET A 619 41.68 18.49 -14.26
C MET A 619 42.77 17.55 -14.80
N ASP A 620 43.69 17.10 -13.96
CA ASP A 620 44.80 16.22 -14.35
C ASP A 620 44.29 14.89 -14.92
N GLU A 621 44.90 14.45 -16.02
CA GLU A 621 44.47 13.26 -16.76
C GLU A 621 44.53 11.98 -15.91
N GLN A 622 45.46 11.88 -14.96
CA GLN A 622 45.60 10.74 -14.06
C GLN A 622 44.36 10.47 -13.19
N TYR A 623 43.56 11.49 -12.88
CA TYR A 623 42.37 11.36 -12.03
C TYR A 623 41.07 11.26 -12.83
N LYS A 624 41.13 11.31 -14.16
CA LYS A 624 39.97 11.28 -15.05
C LYS A 624 39.28 9.92 -15.01
N ARG A 625 37.97 9.89 -14.72
CA ARG A 625 37.12 8.69 -14.92
C ARG A 625 36.35 8.70 -16.24
N THR A 626 35.92 9.87 -16.69
CA THR A 626 35.05 10.03 -17.87
C THR A 626 35.58 11.10 -18.82
N ASN A 627 35.10 11.08 -20.07
CA ASN A 627 35.43 12.09 -21.07
C ASN A 627 34.85 13.48 -20.79
N ALA A 628 34.13 13.67 -19.67
CA ALA A 628 33.65 14.99 -19.26
C ALA A 628 34.79 16.01 -19.06
N HIS A 629 36.02 15.56 -18.74
CA HIS A 629 37.20 16.43 -18.63
C HIS A 629 37.63 17.07 -19.96
N LEU A 630 37.22 16.47 -21.08
CA LEU A 630 37.55 16.92 -22.44
C LEU A 630 36.47 17.83 -23.05
N LEU A 631 35.38 18.09 -22.32
CA LEU A 631 34.32 18.98 -22.80
C LEU A 631 34.85 20.42 -22.91
N PRO A 632 34.25 21.25 -23.80
CA PRO A 632 34.68 22.64 -24.01
C PRO A 632 34.21 23.54 -22.86
N TRP A 633 34.73 23.32 -21.66
CA TRP A 633 34.35 24.03 -20.43
C TRP A 633 34.59 25.54 -20.54
N ASP A 634 35.56 25.99 -21.33
CA ASP A 634 35.86 27.42 -21.51
C ASP A 634 34.85 28.15 -22.40
N ARG A 635 33.94 27.43 -23.07
CA ARG A 635 32.87 28.05 -23.87
C ARG A 635 31.67 28.44 -22.98
N PRO A 636 30.95 29.53 -23.32
CA PRO A 636 29.69 29.88 -22.67
C PRO A 636 28.71 28.72 -22.66
N LYS A 637 28.07 28.50 -21.51
CA LYS A 637 27.15 27.38 -21.28
C LYS A 637 26.18 27.67 -20.14
N VAL A 638 25.17 26.83 -19.98
CA VAL A 638 24.30 26.83 -18.81
C VAL A 638 24.72 25.71 -17.87
N ILE A 639 24.93 26.04 -16.59
CA ILE A 639 25.19 25.06 -15.54
C ILE A 639 23.90 24.83 -14.77
N VAL A 640 23.53 23.56 -14.60
CA VAL A 640 22.32 23.17 -13.87
C VAL A 640 22.63 22.09 -12.84
N ASN A 641 21.83 22.03 -11.78
CA ASN A 641 21.95 20.98 -10.78
C ASN A 641 21.43 19.63 -11.30
N ARG A 642 22.19 18.57 -11.03
CA ARG A 642 21.77 17.20 -11.30
C ARG A 642 21.08 16.58 -10.09
N PHE A 643 21.64 16.76 -8.89
CA PHE A 643 20.90 16.45 -7.65
C PHE A 643 19.81 17.50 -7.45
N ILE A 644 18.58 17.07 -7.16
CA ILE A 644 17.44 17.99 -7.00
C ILE A 644 17.71 19.03 -5.91
N VAL A 645 17.30 20.29 -6.11
CA VAL A 645 17.40 21.34 -5.07
C VAL A 645 16.36 21.16 -3.98
N SER A 646 15.20 20.60 -4.31
CA SER A 646 14.12 20.30 -3.37
C SER A 646 13.29 19.11 -3.86
N ARG A 647 12.52 18.50 -2.96
CA ARG A 647 11.50 17.48 -3.29
C ARG A 647 10.19 18.08 -3.85
N SER A 648 10.08 19.41 -3.87
CA SER A 648 8.92 20.12 -4.43
C SER A 648 8.93 20.06 -5.98
N PRO A 649 7.91 20.61 -6.65
CA PRO A 649 7.93 20.79 -8.10
C PRO A 649 9.15 21.54 -8.64
N TRP A 650 9.78 22.41 -7.84
CA TRP A 650 11.01 23.11 -8.19
C TRP A 650 12.24 22.25 -7.89
N ARG A 651 12.70 21.53 -8.92
CA ARG A 651 13.78 20.52 -8.83
C ARG A 651 15.07 20.93 -9.53
N ILE A 652 15.00 21.78 -10.55
CA ILE A 652 16.14 22.22 -11.34
C ILE A 652 16.24 23.75 -11.35
N VAL A 653 17.47 24.23 -11.28
CA VAL A 653 17.84 25.62 -11.41
C VAL A 653 19.01 25.73 -12.39
N ALA A 654 19.05 26.84 -13.11
CA ALA A 654 20.00 27.10 -14.17
C ALA A 654 20.73 28.42 -13.97
N TYR A 655 22.05 28.37 -14.12
CA TYR A 655 22.96 29.51 -14.09
C TYR A 655 23.60 29.68 -15.48
N PRO A 656 23.46 30.85 -16.13
CA PRO A 656 24.16 31.16 -17.38
C PRO A 656 25.62 31.49 -17.07
N ASP A 657 26.53 30.58 -17.45
CA ASP A 657 27.96 30.70 -17.23
C ASP A 657 28.68 31.27 -18.47
N SER A 658 29.15 32.50 -18.35
CA SER A 658 30.06 33.16 -19.30
C SER A 658 31.55 33.00 -18.93
N ASP A 659 31.84 32.49 -17.72
CA ASP A 659 33.17 32.57 -17.09
C ASP A 659 34.00 31.31 -17.32
N GLY A 660 33.44 30.30 -17.99
CA GLY A 660 34.14 29.06 -18.33
C GLY A 660 34.30 28.09 -17.16
N LEU A 661 33.37 28.10 -16.20
CA LEU A 661 33.45 27.28 -14.98
C LEU A 661 33.38 25.77 -15.27
N VAL A 662 34.18 24.97 -14.57
CA VAL A 662 34.07 23.51 -14.59
C VAL A 662 33.13 23.04 -13.49
N CYS A 663 32.32 21.99 -13.72
CA CYS A 663 31.45 21.44 -12.68
C CYS A 663 31.59 19.92 -12.51
N ARG A 664 31.37 19.48 -11.27
CA ARG A 664 31.49 18.07 -10.84
C ARG A 664 30.25 17.25 -11.25
N GLU A 665 30.24 15.92 -11.06
CA GLU A 665 29.22 15.02 -11.63
C GLU A 665 27.80 15.19 -11.06
N ASN A 666 27.66 16.01 -10.02
CA ASN A 666 26.40 16.49 -9.44
C ASN A 666 25.79 17.69 -10.18
N PHE A 667 26.45 18.18 -11.22
CA PHE A 667 25.95 19.19 -12.14
C PHE A 667 25.88 18.65 -13.58
N VAL A 668 25.21 19.41 -14.44
CA VAL A 668 25.11 19.19 -15.87
C VAL A 668 25.48 20.49 -16.56
N GLY A 669 26.36 20.41 -17.57
CA GLY A 669 26.67 21.49 -18.49
C GLY A 669 25.83 21.40 -19.75
N ILE A 670 25.35 22.54 -20.23
CA ILE A 670 24.44 22.65 -21.37
C ILE A 670 24.97 23.72 -22.33
N TRP A 671 25.43 23.30 -23.50
CA TRP A 671 25.98 24.20 -24.52
C TRP A 671 24.95 24.47 -25.62
N PRO A 672 24.73 25.72 -26.04
CA PRO A 672 23.83 26.03 -27.14
C PRO A 672 24.29 25.39 -28.46
N LYS A 673 23.35 24.85 -29.25
CA LYS A 673 23.58 24.40 -30.64
C LYS A 673 23.11 25.39 -31.69
N THR A 674 22.10 26.18 -31.33
CA THR A 674 21.43 27.16 -32.19
C THR A 674 21.88 28.57 -31.83
N ASN A 675 21.34 29.60 -32.49
CA ASN A 675 21.60 31.01 -32.16
C ASN A 675 21.00 31.45 -30.80
N MET A 676 20.46 30.53 -30.00
CA MET A 676 19.96 30.83 -28.67
C MET A 676 21.11 31.14 -27.70
N THR A 677 20.95 32.22 -26.93
CA THR A 677 21.93 32.63 -25.91
C THR A 677 21.84 31.72 -24.67
N ILE A 678 22.90 31.72 -23.86
CA ILE A 678 22.91 30.98 -22.58
C ILE A 678 21.86 31.52 -21.63
N GLU A 679 21.52 32.81 -21.71
CA GLU A 679 20.47 33.44 -20.93
C GLU A 679 19.10 32.87 -21.30
N VAL A 680 18.77 32.76 -22.59
CA VAL A 680 17.49 32.16 -23.02
C VAL A 680 17.38 30.71 -22.60
N ILE A 681 18.43 29.90 -22.79
CA ILE A 681 18.41 28.50 -22.36
C ILE A 681 18.27 28.40 -20.83
N SER A 682 18.94 29.26 -20.07
CA SER A 682 18.78 29.30 -18.61
C SER A 682 17.35 29.68 -18.19
N ALA A 683 16.71 30.61 -18.90
CA ALA A 683 15.33 30.99 -18.65
C ALA A 683 14.35 29.85 -18.94
N LEU A 684 14.54 29.14 -20.05
CA LEU A 684 13.75 27.96 -20.39
C LEU A 684 13.86 26.88 -19.31
N ILE A 685 15.05 26.63 -18.78
CA ILE A 685 15.26 25.60 -17.74
C ILE A 685 14.69 26.03 -16.39
N ASN A 686 14.83 27.31 -16.03
CA ASN A 686 14.24 27.86 -14.81
C ASN A 686 12.70 28.00 -14.90
N ALA A 687 12.10 27.82 -16.09
CA ALA A 687 10.66 27.96 -16.29
C ALA A 687 9.85 26.86 -15.57
N PRO A 688 8.57 27.13 -15.22
CA PRO A 688 7.68 26.15 -14.62
C PRO A 688 7.54 24.85 -15.41
N LEU A 689 7.57 24.92 -16.75
CA LEU A 689 7.36 23.77 -17.60
C LEU A 689 8.45 22.70 -17.44
N VAL A 690 9.74 23.10 -17.44
CA VAL A 690 10.86 22.16 -17.29
C VAL A 690 10.85 21.53 -15.90
N ASN A 691 10.57 22.34 -14.87
CA ASN A 691 10.44 21.86 -13.50
C ASN A 691 9.23 20.91 -13.33
N ALA A 692 8.08 21.23 -13.92
CA ALA A 692 6.91 20.35 -13.92
C ALA A 692 7.17 19.03 -14.67
N ALA A 693 7.88 19.07 -15.81
CA ALA A 693 8.24 17.88 -16.58
C ALA A 693 9.19 16.97 -15.77
N LEU A 694 10.23 17.53 -15.16
CA LEU A 694 11.11 16.78 -14.26
C LEU A 694 10.36 16.27 -13.03
N TYR A 695 9.45 17.05 -12.47
CA TYR A 695 8.64 16.62 -11.32
C TYR A 695 7.74 15.42 -11.65
N ALA A 696 7.14 15.42 -12.85
CA ALA A 696 6.23 14.38 -13.30
C ALA A 696 6.92 13.12 -13.86
N MET A 697 8.12 13.27 -14.44
CA MET A 697 8.81 12.18 -15.16
C MET A 697 10.01 11.60 -14.40
N GLU A 698 10.57 12.31 -13.40
CA GLU A 698 11.73 11.85 -12.63
C GLU A 698 11.40 11.32 -11.24
N GLY A 699 12.34 10.50 -10.76
CA GLY A 699 12.38 10.02 -9.38
C GLY A 699 13.01 11.00 -8.39
N LYS A 700 13.32 10.48 -7.21
CA LYS A 700 13.64 11.27 -5.99
C LYS A 700 14.98 12.01 -5.92
N ARG A 701 15.98 11.61 -6.70
CA ARG A 701 17.37 11.99 -6.40
C ARG A 701 18.00 12.86 -7.48
N LEU A 702 17.65 12.60 -8.74
CA LEU A 702 18.42 13.09 -9.88
C LEU A 702 17.50 13.60 -10.99
N ASN A 703 17.87 14.73 -11.55
CA ASN A 703 17.45 15.15 -12.89
C ASN A 703 18.36 14.40 -13.89
N ARG A 704 17.86 13.36 -14.58
CA ARG A 704 18.68 12.59 -15.53
C ARG A 704 18.79 13.35 -16.84
N ASN A 705 20.00 13.34 -17.43
CA ASN A 705 20.23 13.95 -18.74
C ASN A 705 19.30 13.38 -19.82
N VAL A 706 18.95 12.10 -19.75
CA VAL A 706 18.04 11.45 -20.71
C VAL A 706 16.67 12.14 -20.69
N THR A 707 16.10 12.38 -19.51
CA THR A 707 14.80 13.05 -19.37
C THR A 707 14.92 14.51 -19.77
N LEU A 708 15.92 15.23 -19.25
CA LEU A 708 16.14 16.64 -19.57
C LEU A 708 16.23 16.87 -21.08
N LYS A 709 16.95 16.00 -21.81
CA LYS A 709 17.08 16.03 -23.27
C LYS A 709 15.74 15.92 -24.02
N GLN A 710 14.75 15.23 -23.47
CA GLN A 710 13.45 14.99 -24.11
C GLN A 710 12.37 15.99 -23.69
N ILE A 711 12.66 16.94 -22.80
CA ILE A 711 11.66 17.94 -22.39
C ILE A 711 11.37 18.85 -23.60
N PRO A 712 10.07 19.06 -23.94
CA PRO A 712 9.70 19.93 -25.05
C PRO A 712 10.00 21.39 -24.72
N VAL A 713 10.45 22.13 -25.73
CA VAL A 713 10.70 23.57 -25.67
C VAL A 713 9.45 24.27 -26.20
N PRO A 714 8.75 25.05 -25.36
CA PRO A 714 7.54 25.72 -25.77
C PRO A 714 7.91 26.89 -26.70
N PHE A 715 7.19 27.01 -27.81
CA PHE A 715 7.22 28.19 -28.68
C PHE A 715 8.63 28.62 -29.16
N SER A 716 9.54 27.66 -29.42
CA SER A 716 10.95 27.94 -29.73
C SER A 716 11.16 29.01 -30.80
N ASP A 717 10.27 29.06 -31.77
CA ASP A 717 10.39 29.90 -32.96
C ASP A 717 9.87 31.34 -32.73
N THR A 718 9.16 31.57 -31.62
CA THR A 718 8.58 32.88 -31.27
C THR A 718 9.20 33.47 -30.01
N ILE A 719 10.32 32.91 -29.52
CA ILE A 719 11.01 33.45 -28.34
C ILE A 719 11.75 34.73 -28.74
N ASP A 720 11.36 35.85 -28.13
CA ASP A 720 12.09 37.12 -28.18
C ASP A 720 13.40 37.00 -27.38
N THR A 721 14.46 36.61 -28.09
CA THR A 721 15.76 36.27 -27.52
C THR A 721 16.41 37.47 -26.84
N GLU A 722 16.27 38.68 -27.39
CA GLU A 722 16.86 39.89 -26.82
C GLU A 722 16.17 40.28 -25.53
N ARG A 723 14.83 40.31 -25.53
CA ARG A 723 14.05 40.66 -24.35
C ARG A 723 14.28 39.67 -23.21
N VAL A 724 14.24 38.38 -23.48
CA VAL A 724 14.47 37.34 -22.46
C VAL A 724 15.90 37.44 -21.91
N SER A 725 16.91 37.63 -22.77
CA SER A 725 18.29 37.80 -22.33
C SER A 725 18.45 39.03 -21.41
N SER A 726 17.81 40.15 -21.75
CA SER A 726 17.82 41.36 -20.91
C SER A 726 17.19 41.10 -19.55
N LEU A 727 16.03 40.41 -19.49
CA LEU A 727 15.35 40.10 -18.23
C LEU A 727 16.17 39.17 -17.33
N VAL A 728 16.84 38.16 -17.91
CA VAL A 728 17.73 37.26 -17.15
C VAL A 728 18.88 38.04 -16.53
N LYS A 729 19.53 38.92 -17.30
CA LYS A 729 20.62 39.77 -16.80
C LYS A 729 20.15 40.71 -15.68
N GLN A 730 18.95 41.28 -15.81
CA GLN A 730 18.34 42.10 -14.77
C GLN A 730 18.07 41.29 -13.49
N TYR A 731 17.55 40.06 -13.62
CA TYR A 731 17.29 39.18 -12.47
C TYR A 731 18.58 38.79 -11.75
N ALA A 732 19.62 38.40 -12.50
CA ALA A 732 20.93 38.08 -11.94
C ALA A 732 21.55 39.27 -11.20
N LYS A 733 21.43 40.48 -11.77
CA LYS A 733 21.91 41.72 -11.15
C LYS A 733 21.16 42.03 -9.84
N LEU A 734 19.83 42.00 -9.85
CA LEU A 734 19.02 42.25 -8.65
C LEU A 734 19.31 41.24 -7.54
N ARG A 735 19.54 39.97 -7.89
CA ARG A 735 19.89 38.94 -6.91
C ARG A 735 21.27 39.18 -6.30
N PHE A 736 22.24 39.65 -7.09
CA PHE A 736 23.56 40.04 -6.60
C PHE A 736 23.50 41.25 -5.66
N GLU A 737 22.62 42.22 -5.96
CA GLU A 737 22.39 43.41 -5.11
C GLU A 737 21.67 43.08 -3.79
N PHE A 738 21.08 41.89 -3.66
CA PHE A 738 20.39 41.44 -2.44
C PHE A 738 21.30 40.69 -1.45
N GLU A 739 22.54 40.33 -1.83
CA GLU A 739 23.57 39.87 -0.89
C GLU A 739 24.15 41.02 -0.07
#